data_AF-Q2LKV2-F1
#
_entry.id   AF-Q2LKV2-F1
#
_cell.length_a   1.000
_cell.length_b   1.000
_cell.length_c   1.000
_cell.angle_alpha   90.00
_cell.angle_beta   90.00
_cell.angle_gamma   90.00
#
_symmetry.space_group_name_H-M   'P 1'
#
loop_
_entity.id
_entity.type
_entity.pdbx_description
1 polymer ?
#
loop_
_entity_poly.entity_id
_entity_poly.type
_entity_poly.pdbx_seq_one_letter_code
_entity_poly.pdbx_strand_id
1 'polypeptide(L)'
;MEESPPKQKSNTKVAQHEGQQDLNTTRHMNVELKHRPKLERHLKLGMIPVVYMKQREEILYPAQSLKEENLIQNFTSLPLLQKLCPKDPENMVRKSWASCIPEEGGHMINIQDLFGPNIGTQKEPQLVIIEGAAGIGKSTLARLVKRAWKEGQLYRDHFQHVFFFSCRELAQCKKLSLAELIAQGQEVPTAPINQILSHPEKLLFILDGIDEPAWVLADQNPELCLHWSQRQPVHTLLGSLLGKSILPEAFFLLTTRTTALQKFIPSLPMPCQVEVLGFSGIEWENYFYKYFANQRHAITAFMMVESNPVLLTLCEVPWVCWLVCTCLKKQMKQGRVLSLKSQTTTALCLKYLSLTIPDKHRRTQVKALCSLAAEGIWKRRTLFSESDLCKQGLDEDAVATFLKTGVLQKQASSLSYSFAHLCLQEFFAAISCILEDSEERHGNMEMDRIVETLVERYGRQNLFEAPTVRFLFGLLGKEGVKGMEKLFSCSLPGKTKLKLLWHILGKSQPHQPPCLGLLHCLYENQDMELLTHVMHDLQGTIVPGPNDIAHTVLQTNVKQLVVQTDMELMVATFCIQFYCHVRTLQLNMEKQQGYALTSPRMVLYRWTPITNASWEILFYNLKFTRNLEGLDLSGNSLRYSVVQSLCNTLRYPGCQLKTLWLVKCGLTSRYCSLLASVLSAHSSLTELYLQLNDLGDDGVRMLCEGLRNPVCNLSILWLDLSSLSAQVITELRTLEEKNPKLYIRSIWMPHMMVPTENMDEEAILTTFKQQRQESGDKPMEILGTEEDFWGPTGPVATELVDRVRNLYRVQLPMAGSYHCPSTGLHFVVTRAVTIEIEFCAWSQFLDKTPLQQSHMVVGPLFDIKAEQGAVTAVYLPHFVSLKDTEASTFDFKVTHFQEHGSRNAR
;
A
#
# COMPACT_ATOMS: atom_id res chain seq x y z
N MET A 1 50.72 44.29 30.04
CA MET A 1 51.15 43.55 28.84
C MET A 1 50.01 43.59 27.82
N GLU A 2 49.51 44.77 27.45
CA GLU A 2 50.17 45.86 26.69
C GLU A 2 50.40 45.48 25.22
N GLU A 3 50.09 46.30 24.21
CA GLU A 3 49.37 47.59 24.22
C GLU A 3 48.66 47.84 22.87
N SER A 4 47.98 48.98 22.71
CA SER A 4 46.97 49.25 21.66
C SER A 4 47.45 50.27 20.58
N PRO A 5 46.65 50.64 19.54
CA PRO A 5 47.13 51.22 18.26
C PRO A 5 47.13 52.77 18.28
N PRO A 6 47.22 53.50 17.13
CA PRO A 6 45.95 54.00 16.54
C PRO A 6 45.95 54.48 15.05
N LYS A 7 44.74 54.63 14.47
CA LYS A 7 44.15 55.85 13.80
C LYS A 7 42.96 55.42 12.89
N GLN A 8 41.72 55.93 12.99
CA GLN A 8 41.22 57.33 12.84
C GLN A 8 41.42 57.87 11.41
N LYS A 9 40.52 58.62 10.74
CA LYS A 9 39.19 59.27 10.98
C LYS A 9 38.69 59.79 9.58
N SER A 10 37.49 60.33 9.27
CA SER A 10 36.15 60.48 9.91
C SER A 10 35.18 61.28 9.00
N ASN A 11 33.87 61.33 9.35
CA ASN A 11 32.91 62.42 9.05
C ASN A 11 32.32 62.48 7.62
N THR A 12 31.12 63.04 7.34
CA THR A 12 30.25 64.08 7.96
C THR A 12 28.81 63.94 7.37
N LYS A 13 27.65 64.40 7.91
CA LYS A 13 27.18 64.91 9.22
C LYS A 13 25.62 65.15 9.18
N VAL A 14 24.87 64.82 10.25
CA VAL A 14 23.80 65.67 10.92
C VAL A 14 22.50 66.01 10.11
N ALA A 15 21.28 66.21 10.65
CA ALA A 15 20.68 66.59 11.96
C ALA A 15 19.22 66.03 12.10
N GLN A 16 18.39 66.20 13.16
CA GLN A 16 18.51 66.39 14.64
C GLN A 16 17.08 66.40 15.29
N HIS A 17 17.04 66.40 16.64
CA HIS A 17 15.92 66.58 17.60
C HIS A 17 15.26 65.29 18.13
N GLU A 18 15.55 64.82 19.36
CA GLU A 18 15.19 65.32 20.73
C GLU A 18 13.82 64.78 21.21
N GLY A 19 13.62 64.30 22.45
CA GLY A 19 14.55 63.99 23.56
C GLY A 19 13.80 63.68 24.88
N GLN A 20 14.43 62.89 25.79
CA GLN A 20 14.21 62.83 27.27
C GLN A 20 12.81 62.36 27.82
N GLN A 21 12.66 61.76 29.02
CA GLN A 21 13.56 60.98 29.91
C GLN A 21 12.76 60.18 30.98
N ASP A 22 13.44 59.21 31.61
CA ASP A 22 13.30 58.72 33.00
C ASP A 22 12.16 57.77 33.49
N LEU A 23 12.44 57.20 34.68
CA LEU A 23 11.98 55.90 35.20
C LEU A 23 10.86 55.98 36.27
N ASN A 24 10.26 54.80 36.52
CA ASN A 24 9.61 54.35 37.76
C ASN A 24 8.27 55.00 38.19
N THR A 25 7.17 54.23 38.10
CA THR A 25 6.54 53.71 39.34
C THR A 25 5.56 52.55 39.10
N THR A 26 5.35 51.78 40.16
CA THR A 26 4.52 50.57 40.23
C THR A 26 3.07 50.90 40.59
N ARG A 27 2.07 50.53 39.76
CA ARG A 27 0.78 49.87 40.12
C ARG A 27 -0.32 50.02 39.06
N HIS A 28 -1.08 48.94 38.89
CA HIS A 28 -2.44 48.84 38.34
C HIS A 28 -2.78 49.55 37.02
N MET A 29 -2.90 48.76 35.95
CA MET A 29 -4.16 48.72 35.19
C MET A 29 -4.40 47.34 34.55
N ASN A 30 -5.55 46.73 34.84
CA ASN A 30 -6.05 45.53 34.16
C ASN A 30 -6.79 45.95 32.88
N VAL A 31 -6.26 45.69 31.69
CA VAL A 31 -7.06 45.63 30.44
C VAL A 31 -6.52 44.55 29.49
N GLU A 32 -7.38 43.58 29.21
CA GLU A 32 -7.46 42.70 28.02
C GLU A 32 -6.19 42.03 27.42
N LEU A 33 -5.89 40.82 27.90
CA LEU A 33 -5.37 39.74 27.06
C LEU A 33 -6.50 38.77 26.65
N LYS A 34 -7.38 39.22 25.76
CA LYS A 34 -8.32 38.34 25.03
C LYS A 34 -7.65 37.82 23.76
N HIS A 35 -7.07 36.63 23.81
CA HIS A 35 -7.02 35.65 22.70
C HIS A 35 -6.29 34.37 23.14
N ARG A 36 -6.99 33.52 23.90
CA ARG A 36 -6.77 32.06 23.85
C ARG A 36 -7.79 31.47 22.89
N PRO A 37 -7.41 30.64 21.90
CA PRO A 37 -8.38 29.86 21.17
C PRO A 37 -9.03 28.84 22.12
N LYS A 38 -10.37 28.84 22.17
CA LYS A 38 -11.12 27.85 22.93
C LYS A 38 -11.00 26.49 22.23
N LEU A 39 -10.23 25.57 22.83
CA LEU A 39 -10.32 24.14 22.52
C LEU A 39 -11.54 23.54 23.27
N GLU A 40 -12.73 24.03 22.94
CA GLU A 40 -14.02 23.55 23.47
C GLU A 40 -14.98 23.27 22.31
N ARG A 41 -14.90 22.07 21.72
CA ARG A 41 -16.04 21.35 21.11
C ARG A 41 -15.63 19.93 20.68
N HIS A 42 -16.52 18.99 20.96
CA HIS A 42 -16.57 17.61 20.42
C HIS A 42 -15.63 16.56 21.03
N LEU A 43 -15.77 16.35 22.34
CA LEU A 43 -15.66 15.00 22.93
C LEU A 43 -16.89 14.73 23.81
N LYS A 44 -17.97 14.23 23.17
CA LYS A 44 -19.05 13.50 23.83
C LYS A 44 -18.89 12.01 23.50
N LEU A 45 -17.87 11.37 24.06
CA LEU A 45 -17.84 9.92 24.14
C LEU A 45 -18.46 9.50 25.47
N GLY A 46 -19.47 8.64 25.38
CA GLY A 46 -20.29 8.22 26.51
C GLY A 46 -19.50 7.41 27.54
N MET A 47 -20.00 7.47 28.77
CA MET A 47 -19.52 6.78 29.96
C MET A 47 -19.14 5.31 29.73
N ILE A 48 -17.91 4.93 30.06
CA ILE A 48 -17.56 3.57 30.49
C ILE A 48 -17.16 3.66 31.98
N PRO A 49 -17.86 2.99 32.90
CA PRO A 49 -17.60 3.17 34.34
C PRO A 49 -16.25 2.61 34.79
N VAL A 50 -15.48 3.43 35.50
CA VAL A 50 -14.28 2.99 36.23
C VAL A 50 -14.71 2.44 37.59
N VAL A 51 -14.37 1.18 37.89
CA VAL A 51 -14.41 0.62 39.25
C VAL A 51 -13.06 0.00 39.60
N TYR A 52 -12.41 0.61 40.58
CA TYR A 52 -11.49 0.12 41.63
C TYR A 52 -11.13 -1.39 41.69
N MET A 53 -9.95 -1.83 42.20
CA MET A 53 -8.88 -1.15 42.97
C MET A 53 -7.49 -1.84 42.84
N LYS A 54 -6.46 -1.13 43.33
CA LYS A 54 -5.19 -1.56 43.99
C LYS A 54 -5.00 -3.09 44.25
N GLN A 55 -3.80 -3.69 44.24
CA GLN A 55 -2.53 -3.20 44.83
C GLN A 55 -1.29 -4.07 44.45
N ARG A 56 -0.10 -3.43 44.43
CA ARG A 56 1.27 -3.94 44.69
C ARG A 56 1.81 -5.31 44.20
N GLU A 57 2.88 -5.17 43.40
CA GLU A 57 4.24 -5.75 43.59
C GLU A 57 4.55 -7.25 43.29
N GLU A 58 5.77 -7.40 42.76
CA GLU A 58 6.64 -8.60 42.66
C GLU A 58 6.47 -9.67 41.54
N ILE A 59 7.47 -9.64 40.64
CA ILE A 59 8.39 -10.75 40.29
C ILE A 59 8.04 -11.71 39.11
N LEU A 60 9.09 -11.97 38.30
CA LEU A 60 9.34 -13.02 37.28
C LEU A 60 8.40 -13.21 36.08
N TYR A 61 9.00 -13.14 34.87
CA TYR A 61 8.50 -13.87 33.70
C TYR A 61 8.84 -15.36 33.85
N PRO A 62 7.96 -16.25 33.37
CA PRO A 62 8.40 -17.12 32.27
C PRO A 62 7.34 -17.33 31.17
N ALA A 63 7.78 -17.82 30.02
CA ALA A 63 6.91 -18.17 28.90
C ALA A 63 6.21 -19.53 29.13
N GLN A 64 4.98 -19.51 29.62
CA GLN A 64 3.97 -20.58 29.45
C GLN A 64 2.59 -20.09 29.95
N SER A 65 1.51 -20.71 29.46
CA SER A 65 0.10 -20.42 29.79
C SER A 65 -0.48 -19.05 29.32
N LEU A 66 -0.41 -18.80 28.02
CA LEU A 66 -1.53 -18.11 27.38
C LEU A 66 -2.71 -19.10 27.37
N LYS A 67 -3.53 -19.07 28.43
CA LYS A 67 -4.73 -19.92 28.54
C LYS A 67 -5.64 -19.72 27.32
N GLU A 68 -6.26 -20.81 26.87
CA GLU A 68 -6.87 -20.94 25.54
C GLU A 68 -8.23 -20.22 25.37
N GLU A 69 -8.53 -19.22 26.21
CA GLU A 69 -9.81 -18.52 26.21
C GLU A 69 -9.72 -17.20 25.42
N ASN A 70 -10.50 -17.09 24.33
CA ASN A 70 -10.75 -15.90 23.49
C ASN A 70 -9.56 -15.28 22.71
N LEU A 71 -8.55 -16.08 22.37
CA LEU A 71 -7.30 -15.62 21.75
C LEU A 71 -7.40 -15.08 20.30
N ILE A 72 -8.49 -15.29 19.55
CA ILE A 72 -8.68 -14.66 18.23
C ILE A 72 -8.74 -13.14 18.34
N GLN A 73 -9.28 -12.62 19.46
CA GLN A 73 -9.26 -11.17 19.73
C GLN A 73 -7.84 -10.59 19.80
N ASN A 74 -6.82 -11.40 20.07
CA ASN A 74 -5.41 -10.95 20.13
C ASN A 74 -4.75 -10.86 18.75
N PHE A 75 -5.33 -11.43 17.70
CA PHE A 75 -4.87 -11.20 16.33
C PHE A 75 -5.62 -10.01 15.74
N THR A 76 -4.91 -9.26 14.91
CA THR A 76 -5.47 -8.18 14.12
C THR A 76 -5.57 -8.70 12.70
N SER A 77 -6.68 -8.43 12.02
CA SER A 77 -6.83 -8.72 10.59
C SER A 77 -5.76 -7.97 9.78
N LEU A 78 -5.53 -8.44 8.57
CA LEU A 78 -4.66 -7.80 7.58
C LEU A 78 -5.46 -7.74 6.28
N PRO A 79 -5.46 -6.63 5.52
CA PRO A 79 -6.17 -6.54 4.26
C PRO A 79 -5.44 -7.40 3.22
N LEU A 80 -6.23 -8.13 2.43
CA LEU A 80 -5.75 -9.08 1.44
C LEU A 80 -6.20 -8.64 0.05
N LEU A 81 -5.28 -8.60 -0.90
CA LEU A 81 -5.55 -8.28 -2.30
C LEU A 81 -5.39 -9.55 -3.14
N GLN A 82 -6.50 -10.11 -3.61
CA GLN A 82 -6.43 -11.20 -4.58
C GLN A 82 -6.15 -10.62 -5.97
N LYS A 83 -5.05 -11.08 -6.56
CA LYS A 83 -4.66 -10.74 -7.94
C LYS A 83 -5.42 -11.66 -8.88
N LEU A 84 -6.04 -11.10 -9.93
CA LEU A 84 -6.51 -11.92 -11.04
C LEU A 84 -5.29 -12.60 -11.68
N CYS A 85 -5.38 -13.91 -11.91
CA CYS A 85 -4.28 -14.64 -12.54
C CYS A 85 -4.35 -14.54 -14.06
N PRO A 86 -3.18 -14.47 -14.73
CA PRO A 86 -3.13 -14.51 -16.18
C PRO A 86 -3.74 -15.82 -16.66
N LYS A 87 -4.67 -15.72 -17.62
CA LYS A 87 -5.36 -16.88 -18.22
C LYS A 87 -4.41 -17.87 -18.94
N ASP A 88 -3.11 -17.56 -19.04
CA ASP A 88 -2.15 -18.31 -19.83
C ASP A 88 -0.73 -18.35 -19.18
N PRO A 89 -0.25 -19.51 -18.68
CA PRO A 89 1.07 -19.64 -18.07
C PRO A 89 2.25 -19.38 -19.02
N GLU A 90 2.11 -19.66 -20.32
CA GLU A 90 3.24 -19.54 -21.27
C GLU A 90 3.70 -18.08 -21.43
N ASN A 91 2.78 -17.13 -21.29
CA ASN A 91 3.07 -15.71 -21.36
C ASN A 91 3.93 -15.20 -20.19
N MET A 92 3.98 -15.90 -19.05
CA MET A 92 4.80 -15.51 -17.90
C MET A 92 6.30 -15.66 -18.15
N VAL A 93 6.72 -16.62 -18.98
CA VAL A 93 8.14 -16.85 -19.31
C VAL A 93 8.64 -15.86 -20.37
N ARG A 94 7.74 -15.41 -21.27
CA ARG A 94 8.11 -14.59 -22.43
C ARG A 94 8.01 -13.08 -22.21
N LYS A 95 7.21 -12.63 -21.23
CA LYS A 95 7.13 -11.21 -20.85
C LYS A 95 8.38 -10.76 -20.08
N SER A 96 9.45 -10.56 -20.86
CA SER A 96 10.60 -9.74 -20.48
C SER A 96 10.13 -8.41 -19.87
N TRP A 97 10.72 -8.02 -18.74
CA TRP A 97 10.30 -6.92 -17.87
C TRP A 97 10.54 -5.50 -18.45
N ALA A 98 10.37 -5.32 -19.76
CA ALA A 98 10.55 -4.05 -20.46
C ALA A 98 9.31 -3.13 -20.37
N SER A 99 8.10 -3.70 -20.27
CA SER A 99 6.87 -2.94 -19.99
C SER A 99 5.81 -3.85 -19.36
N CYS A 100 5.76 -3.87 -18.03
CA CYS A 100 4.60 -4.43 -17.32
C CYS A 100 3.41 -3.49 -17.49
N ILE A 101 2.69 -3.62 -18.61
CA ILE A 101 1.28 -3.23 -18.67
C ILE A 101 0.60 -4.05 -17.57
N PRO A 102 -0.01 -3.44 -16.53
CA PRO A 102 -0.71 -4.19 -15.51
C PRO A 102 -2.00 -4.71 -16.14
N GLU A 103 -1.98 -5.89 -16.74
CA GLU A 103 -3.13 -6.41 -17.51
C GLU A 103 -4.33 -6.68 -16.62
N GLU A 104 -4.08 -7.07 -15.37
CA GLU A 104 -5.05 -7.60 -14.42
C GLU A 104 -5.13 -6.77 -13.13
N GLY A 105 -6.37 -6.43 -12.73
CA GLY A 105 -6.65 -5.72 -11.49
C GLY A 105 -6.67 -6.66 -10.27
N GLY A 106 -6.55 -6.08 -9.08
CA GLY A 106 -6.75 -6.79 -7.82
C GLY A 106 -8.13 -6.50 -7.22
N HIS A 107 -8.59 -7.34 -6.30
CA HIS A 107 -9.78 -7.11 -5.49
C HIS A 107 -9.53 -7.45 -4.02
N MET A 108 -10.15 -6.69 -3.12
CA MET A 108 -10.04 -6.92 -1.69
C MET A 108 -10.83 -8.17 -1.29
N ILE A 109 -10.21 -9.06 -0.53
CA ILE A 109 -10.85 -10.26 0.02
C ILE A 109 -10.59 -10.37 1.54
N ASN A 110 -11.37 -11.20 2.22
CA ASN A 110 -11.16 -11.53 3.63
C ASN A 110 -10.49 -12.91 3.77
N ILE A 111 -9.99 -13.20 4.97
CA ILE A 111 -9.35 -14.49 5.29
C ILE A 111 -10.27 -15.71 5.09
N GLN A 112 -11.60 -15.53 5.08
CA GLN A 112 -12.60 -16.57 4.86
C GLN A 112 -12.81 -16.90 3.36
N ASP A 113 -12.39 -15.99 2.47
CA ASP A 113 -12.66 -16.07 1.03
C ASP A 113 -11.49 -16.74 0.27
N LEU A 114 -10.39 -17.09 0.96
CA LEU A 114 -9.14 -17.61 0.36
C LEU A 114 -9.33 -18.86 -0.51
N PHE A 115 -10.24 -19.75 -0.10
CA PHE A 115 -10.60 -20.97 -0.83
C PHE A 115 -11.95 -20.85 -1.56
N GLY A 116 -12.55 -19.67 -1.60
CA GLY A 116 -13.77 -19.40 -2.37
C GLY A 116 -13.52 -19.46 -3.89
N PRO A 117 -14.59 -19.55 -4.70
CA PRO A 117 -14.46 -19.58 -6.15
C PRO A 117 -13.77 -18.32 -6.68
N ASN A 118 -12.73 -18.50 -7.49
CA ASN A 118 -11.97 -17.39 -8.07
C ASN A 118 -12.85 -16.51 -8.97
N ILE A 119 -12.59 -15.19 -8.95
CA ILE A 119 -13.24 -14.26 -9.88
C ILE A 119 -12.78 -14.57 -11.32
N GLY A 120 -13.68 -15.18 -12.10
CA GLY A 120 -13.41 -15.64 -13.47
C GLY A 120 -13.35 -17.16 -13.65
N THR A 121 -13.56 -17.94 -12.58
CA THR A 121 -13.80 -19.39 -12.66
C THR A 121 -14.66 -19.86 -11.48
N GLN A 122 -15.79 -20.52 -11.70
CA GLN A 122 -16.61 -21.15 -10.63
C GLN A 122 -15.95 -22.37 -9.94
N LYS A 123 -14.61 -22.47 -9.93
CA LYS A 123 -13.85 -23.51 -9.25
C LYS A 123 -13.10 -22.94 -8.06
N GLU A 124 -13.12 -23.69 -6.96
CA GLU A 124 -12.32 -23.42 -5.78
C GLU A 124 -10.82 -23.64 -6.07
N PRO A 125 -9.93 -22.74 -5.65
CA PRO A 125 -8.49 -22.89 -5.85
C PRO A 125 -7.92 -23.93 -4.88
N GLN A 126 -7.50 -25.08 -5.40
CA GLN A 126 -6.75 -26.08 -4.63
C GLN A 126 -5.36 -25.61 -4.17
N LEU A 127 -4.86 -24.50 -4.72
CA LEU A 127 -3.59 -23.89 -4.34
C LEU A 127 -3.78 -22.39 -4.14
N VAL A 128 -3.51 -21.92 -2.93
CA VAL A 128 -3.51 -20.51 -2.56
C VAL A 128 -2.09 -20.10 -2.19
N ILE A 129 -1.61 -18.99 -2.77
CA ILE A 129 -0.29 -18.42 -2.49
C ILE A 129 -0.48 -17.07 -1.80
N ILE A 130 -0.18 -17.03 -0.50
CA ILE A 130 -0.08 -15.81 0.29
C ILE A 130 1.31 -15.20 0.05
N GLU A 131 1.33 -14.05 -0.61
CA GLU A 131 2.55 -13.29 -0.89
C GLU A 131 2.58 -11.89 -0.25
N GLY A 132 3.58 -11.08 -0.61
CA GLY A 132 3.82 -9.74 -0.07
C GLY A 132 5.24 -9.56 0.49
N ALA A 133 5.51 -8.34 0.96
CA ALA A 133 6.84 -7.90 1.43
C ALA A 133 7.37 -8.65 2.66
N ALA A 134 8.65 -8.43 2.98
CA ALA A 134 9.29 -9.00 4.17
C ALA A 134 8.73 -8.36 5.46
N GLY A 135 8.27 -9.17 6.41
CA GLY A 135 7.67 -8.68 7.67
C GLY A 135 6.23 -8.17 7.58
N ILE A 136 5.55 -8.36 6.44
CA ILE A 136 4.18 -7.87 6.20
C ILE A 136 3.07 -8.66 6.93
N GLY A 137 3.39 -9.82 7.52
CA GLY A 137 2.46 -10.61 8.34
C GLY A 137 2.02 -11.97 7.77
N LYS A 138 2.49 -12.39 6.59
CA LYS A 138 2.12 -13.68 5.95
C LYS A 138 2.14 -14.90 6.88
N SER A 139 3.23 -15.07 7.63
CA SER A 139 3.41 -16.17 8.58
C SER A 139 2.44 -16.09 9.77
N THR A 140 2.01 -14.88 10.14
CA THR A 140 0.95 -14.65 11.13
C THR A 140 -0.41 -15.07 10.56
N LEU A 141 -0.69 -14.70 9.31
CA LEU A 141 -1.93 -15.05 8.60
C LEU A 141 -2.07 -16.57 8.43
N ALA A 142 -1.01 -17.27 8.01
CA ALA A 142 -1.00 -18.73 7.89
C ALA A 142 -1.27 -19.45 9.23
N ARG A 143 -0.71 -18.94 10.34
CA ARG A 143 -1.04 -19.43 11.70
C ARG A 143 -2.49 -19.11 12.08
N LEU A 144 -3.02 -17.96 11.69
CA LEU A 144 -4.40 -17.57 11.95
C LEU A 144 -5.40 -18.49 11.21
N VAL A 145 -5.13 -18.89 9.96
CA VAL A 145 -5.94 -19.89 9.23
C VAL A 145 -5.97 -21.22 9.98
N LYS A 146 -4.80 -21.77 10.35
CA LYS A 146 -4.70 -23.02 11.15
C LYS A 146 -5.47 -22.94 12.47
N ARG A 147 -5.41 -21.76 13.12
CA ARG A 147 -6.05 -21.49 14.40
C ARG A 147 -7.58 -21.43 14.29
N ALA A 148 -8.09 -20.62 13.35
CA ALA A 148 -9.52 -20.45 13.13
C ALA A 148 -10.22 -21.77 12.75
N TRP A 149 -9.52 -22.65 12.01
CA TRP A 149 -9.99 -24.02 11.77
C TRP A 149 -10.06 -24.87 13.05
N LYS A 150 -9.02 -24.86 13.90
CA LYS A 150 -8.99 -25.61 15.17
C LYS A 150 -10.13 -25.17 16.10
N GLU A 151 -10.37 -23.87 16.18
CA GLU A 151 -11.45 -23.24 16.96
C GLU A 151 -12.83 -23.37 16.28
N GLY A 152 -12.90 -23.92 15.06
CA GLY A 152 -14.13 -24.21 14.34
C GLY A 152 -14.84 -23.00 13.74
N GLN A 153 -14.14 -21.88 13.57
CA GLN A 153 -14.69 -20.63 13.04
C GLN A 153 -14.62 -20.51 11.52
N LEU A 154 -13.61 -21.12 10.89
CA LEU A 154 -13.42 -21.09 9.43
C LEU A 154 -13.05 -22.48 8.92
N TYR A 155 -13.53 -22.83 7.73
CA TYR A 155 -13.12 -24.02 6.95
C TYR A 155 -13.33 -25.39 7.61
N ARG A 156 -14.14 -25.50 8.66
CA ARG A 156 -14.39 -26.77 9.38
C ARG A 156 -15.29 -27.75 8.61
N ASP A 157 -16.08 -27.19 7.70
CA ASP A 157 -16.91 -27.80 6.66
C ASP A 157 -16.07 -28.22 5.43
N HIS A 158 -15.09 -27.41 5.07
CA HIS A 158 -14.20 -27.63 3.94
C HIS A 158 -13.15 -28.71 4.24
N PHE A 159 -12.43 -28.64 5.38
CA PHE A 159 -11.29 -29.51 5.68
C PHE A 159 -11.47 -30.34 6.96
N GLN A 160 -11.31 -31.65 6.86
CA GLN A 160 -11.25 -32.57 8.01
C GLN A 160 -9.89 -32.53 8.72
N HIS A 161 -8.81 -32.25 7.98
CA HIS A 161 -7.47 -32.15 8.53
C HIS A 161 -6.70 -30.99 7.90
N VAL A 162 -6.14 -30.12 8.76
CA VAL A 162 -5.22 -29.05 8.37
C VAL A 162 -3.85 -29.32 8.99
N PHE A 163 -2.80 -29.37 8.19
CA PHE A 163 -1.42 -29.52 8.65
C PHE A 163 -0.66 -28.21 8.45
N PHE A 164 0.14 -27.80 9.44
CA PHE A 164 0.96 -26.59 9.36
C PHE A 164 2.43 -26.96 9.46
N PHE A 165 3.23 -26.52 8.49
CA PHE A 165 4.66 -26.78 8.44
C PHE A 165 5.48 -25.51 8.24
N SER A 166 6.52 -25.39 9.04
CA SER A 166 7.56 -24.38 8.96
C SER A 166 8.63 -24.87 7.98
N CYS A 167 8.74 -24.26 6.79
CA CYS A 167 9.66 -24.71 5.75
C CYS A 167 11.13 -24.68 6.22
N ARG A 168 11.48 -23.72 7.09
CA ARG A 168 12.80 -23.63 7.73
C ARG A 168 13.11 -24.80 8.68
N GLU A 169 12.10 -25.36 9.36
CA GLU A 169 12.26 -26.53 10.24
C GLU A 169 12.29 -27.82 9.42
N LEU A 170 11.41 -27.95 8.43
CA LEU A 170 11.44 -29.05 7.45
C LEU A 170 12.79 -29.15 6.73
N ALA A 171 13.46 -28.03 6.47
CA ALA A 171 14.80 -28.00 5.87
C ALA A 171 15.91 -28.63 6.74
N GLN A 172 15.69 -28.85 8.05
CA GLN A 172 16.61 -29.63 8.88
C GLN A 172 16.50 -31.14 8.63
N CYS A 173 15.35 -31.61 8.14
CA CYS A 173 15.12 -33.02 7.85
C CYS A 173 15.75 -33.39 6.50
N LYS A 174 16.75 -34.29 6.48
CA LYS A 174 17.38 -34.75 5.22
C LYS A 174 16.43 -35.56 4.35
N LYS A 175 15.64 -36.46 4.97
CA LYS A 175 14.62 -37.27 4.31
C LYS A 175 13.40 -37.46 5.21
N LEU A 176 12.21 -37.46 4.62
CA LEU A 176 10.92 -37.78 5.24
C LEU A 176 10.08 -38.62 4.28
N SER A 177 9.18 -39.43 4.82
CA SER A 177 8.03 -39.98 4.09
C SER A 177 6.78 -39.10 4.28
N LEU A 178 5.76 -39.25 3.44
CA LEU A 178 4.48 -38.55 3.64
C LEU A 178 3.85 -38.92 5.00
N ALA A 179 4.02 -40.16 5.44
CA ALA A 179 3.56 -40.60 6.75
C ALA A 179 4.20 -39.85 7.93
N GLU A 180 5.51 -39.66 7.86
CA GLU A 180 6.26 -38.93 8.89
C GLU A 180 5.97 -37.44 8.85
N LEU A 181 5.75 -36.88 7.65
CA LEU A 181 5.32 -35.49 7.48
C LEU A 181 3.94 -35.26 8.12
N ILE A 182 2.95 -36.11 7.81
CA ILE A 182 1.61 -36.02 8.42
C ILE A 182 1.67 -36.21 9.93
N ALA A 183 2.46 -37.17 10.42
CA ALA A 183 2.64 -37.40 11.86
C ALA A 183 3.29 -36.18 12.57
N GLN A 184 4.25 -35.51 11.94
CA GLN A 184 4.83 -34.25 12.46
C GLN A 184 3.81 -33.09 12.47
N GLY A 185 2.85 -33.09 11.53
CA GLY A 185 1.80 -32.08 11.45
C GLY A 185 0.64 -32.25 12.44
N GLN A 186 0.61 -33.35 13.19
CA GLN A 186 -0.42 -33.65 14.19
C GLN A 186 0.05 -33.29 15.61
N GLU A 187 -0.64 -32.34 16.26
CA GLU A 187 -0.47 -32.09 17.70
C GLU A 187 -0.92 -33.29 18.55
N VAL A 188 -1.96 -34.00 18.08
CA VAL A 188 -2.51 -35.21 18.68
C VAL A 188 -2.84 -36.19 17.55
N PRO A 189 -2.38 -37.46 17.60
CA PRO A 189 -2.75 -38.48 16.62
C PRO A 189 -4.27 -38.71 16.65
N THR A 190 -4.97 -38.22 15.64
CA THR A 190 -6.45 -38.17 15.60
C THR A 190 -7.07 -39.32 14.83
N ALA A 191 -6.37 -39.85 13.83
CA ALA A 191 -6.77 -40.98 13.01
C ALA A 191 -5.52 -41.71 12.46
N PRO A 192 -5.59 -43.02 12.19
CA PRO A 192 -4.55 -43.73 11.44
C PRO A 192 -4.44 -43.19 10.01
N ILE A 193 -3.23 -43.19 9.46
CA ILE A 193 -2.91 -42.49 8.20
C ILE A 193 -3.76 -42.93 7.01
N ASN A 194 -4.14 -44.20 6.93
CA ASN A 194 -5.00 -44.72 5.86
C ASN A 194 -6.40 -44.09 5.86
N GLN A 195 -6.93 -43.67 7.01
CA GLN A 195 -8.18 -42.92 7.08
C GLN A 195 -7.97 -41.47 6.64
N ILE A 196 -6.89 -40.82 7.07
CA ILE A 196 -6.54 -39.44 6.64
C ILE A 196 -6.40 -39.37 5.11
N LEU A 197 -5.65 -40.30 4.52
CA LEU A 197 -5.41 -40.34 3.08
C LEU A 197 -6.61 -40.83 2.25
N SER A 198 -7.71 -41.27 2.87
CA SER A 198 -8.90 -41.75 2.16
C SER A 198 -9.80 -40.62 1.60
N HIS A 199 -9.64 -39.39 2.11
CA HIS A 199 -10.38 -38.19 1.69
C HIS A 199 -9.40 -37.05 1.38
N PRO A 200 -8.57 -37.17 0.31
CA PRO A 200 -7.55 -36.17 -0.02
C PRO A 200 -8.11 -34.76 -0.24
N GLU A 201 -9.33 -34.65 -0.76
CA GLU A 201 -10.09 -33.40 -0.96
C GLU A 201 -10.44 -32.67 0.34
N LYS A 202 -10.32 -33.35 1.49
CA LYS A 202 -10.54 -32.81 2.84
C LYS A 202 -9.25 -32.47 3.59
N LEU A 203 -8.10 -32.50 2.91
CA LEU A 203 -6.78 -32.19 3.48
C LEU A 203 -6.28 -30.82 3.02
N LEU A 204 -5.83 -30.00 3.96
CA LEU A 204 -5.12 -28.74 3.70
C LEU A 204 -3.70 -28.77 4.27
N PHE A 205 -2.70 -28.50 3.42
CA PHE A 205 -1.30 -28.38 3.77
C PHE A 205 -0.85 -26.91 3.73
N ILE A 206 -0.53 -26.34 4.90
CA ILE A 206 -0.01 -24.98 5.04
C ILE A 206 1.52 -25.03 5.13
N LEU A 207 2.22 -24.42 4.16
CA LEU A 207 3.69 -24.36 4.10
C LEU A 207 4.16 -22.90 4.29
N ASP A 208 4.66 -22.59 5.49
CA ASP A 208 5.10 -21.24 5.88
C ASP A 208 6.59 -21.01 5.54
N GLY A 209 6.87 -20.03 4.69
CA GLY A 209 8.22 -19.55 4.34
C GLY A 209 8.92 -20.41 3.29
N ILE A 210 8.23 -20.75 2.19
CA ILE A 210 8.81 -21.61 1.12
C ILE A 210 10.04 -20.99 0.44
N ASP A 211 10.22 -19.67 0.55
CA ASP A 211 11.39 -18.93 0.06
C ASP A 211 12.63 -19.00 0.97
N GLU A 212 12.50 -19.43 2.23
CA GLU A 212 13.63 -19.48 3.16
C GLU A 212 14.68 -20.55 2.81
N PRO A 213 14.31 -21.81 2.48
CA PRO A 213 15.29 -22.85 2.17
C PRO A 213 15.95 -22.69 0.78
N ALA A 214 17.05 -23.40 0.56
CA ALA A 214 17.68 -23.55 -0.76
C ALA A 214 17.05 -24.70 -1.57
N TRP A 215 15.72 -24.78 -1.57
CA TRP A 215 15.02 -25.79 -2.35
C TRP A 215 14.88 -25.35 -3.80
N VAL A 216 15.13 -26.29 -4.71
CA VAL A 216 14.72 -26.23 -6.10
C VAL A 216 13.63 -27.30 -6.23
N LEU A 217 12.39 -26.86 -6.44
CA LEU A 217 11.26 -27.74 -6.70
C LEU A 217 11.21 -28.02 -8.21
N ALA A 218 12.26 -28.68 -8.71
CA ALA A 218 12.46 -28.93 -10.14
C ALA A 218 11.67 -30.13 -10.64
N ASP A 219 11.12 -29.94 -11.85
CA ASP A 219 10.45 -30.83 -12.79
C ASP A 219 9.64 -32.05 -12.33
N GLN A 220 8.49 -32.15 -12.99
CA GLN A 220 7.48 -33.20 -12.88
C GLN A 220 8.05 -34.58 -13.30
N ASN A 221 8.78 -35.24 -12.41
CA ASN A 221 9.08 -36.66 -12.50
C ASN A 221 8.04 -37.44 -11.67
N PRO A 222 6.88 -37.83 -12.24
CA PRO A 222 5.83 -38.53 -11.51
C PRO A 222 6.28 -39.89 -10.95
N GLU A 223 7.33 -40.48 -11.52
CA GLU A 223 7.89 -41.78 -11.09
C GLU A 223 8.53 -41.75 -9.70
N LEU A 224 8.95 -40.59 -9.19
CA LEU A 224 9.80 -40.55 -8.00
C LEU A 224 9.08 -40.88 -6.69
N CYS A 225 7.76 -40.67 -6.56
CA CYS A 225 7.05 -40.83 -5.28
C CYS A 225 5.77 -41.67 -5.38
N LEU A 226 5.94 -42.96 -5.64
CA LEU A 226 4.85 -43.92 -5.83
C LEU A 226 4.12 -44.36 -4.54
N HIS A 227 4.70 -44.15 -3.35
CA HIS A 227 4.09 -44.66 -2.11
C HIS A 227 4.37 -43.78 -0.87
N TRP A 228 3.33 -43.51 -0.08
CA TRP A 228 3.31 -42.60 1.06
C TRP A 228 4.25 -42.97 2.24
N SER A 229 4.72 -44.22 2.28
CA SER A 229 5.67 -44.73 3.27
C SER A 229 7.15 -44.61 2.86
N GLN A 230 7.44 -44.24 1.61
CA GLN A 230 8.81 -44.15 1.11
C GLN A 230 9.50 -42.87 1.61
N ARG A 231 10.70 -43.00 2.21
CA ARG A 231 11.50 -41.86 2.68
C ARG A 231 12.29 -41.21 1.54
N GLN A 232 12.10 -39.92 1.34
CA GLN A 232 12.66 -39.15 0.23
C GLN A 232 13.22 -37.80 0.68
N PRO A 233 14.10 -37.14 -0.10
CA PRO A 233 14.51 -35.77 0.18
C PRO A 233 13.29 -34.85 0.30
N VAL A 234 13.28 -33.97 1.31
CA VAL A 234 12.08 -33.19 1.66
C VAL A 234 11.60 -32.30 0.51
N HIS A 235 12.51 -31.70 -0.25
CA HIS A 235 12.17 -30.91 -1.43
C HIS A 235 11.54 -31.74 -2.55
N THR A 236 11.93 -33.01 -2.73
CA THR A 236 11.32 -33.94 -3.70
C THR A 236 9.90 -34.30 -3.27
N LEU A 237 9.69 -34.60 -1.98
CA LEU A 237 8.36 -34.90 -1.43
C LEU A 237 7.41 -33.70 -1.57
N LEU A 238 7.85 -32.50 -1.18
CA LEU A 238 7.05 -31.28 -1.31
C LEU A 238 6.81 -30.90 -2.78
N GLY A 239 7.80 -31.06 -3.66
CA GLY A 239 7.63 -30.86 -5.11
C GLY A 239 6.61 -31.83 -5.71
N SER A 240 6.57 -33.08 -5.26
CA SER A 240 5.60 -34.09 -5.70
C SER A 240 4.17 -33.79 -5.22
N LEU A 241 4.02 -33.33 -3.97
CA LEU A 241 2.74 -32.86 -3.41
C LEU A 241 2.22 -31.62 -4.14
N LEU A 242 3.06 -30.60 -4.33
CA LEU A 242 2.67 -29.34 -4.97
C LEU A 242 2.46 -29.49 -6.49
N GLY A 243 3.24 -30.36 -7.13
CA GLY A 243 3.04 -30.79 -8.52
C GLY A 243 1.89 -31.80 -8.70
N LYS A 244 1.10 -32.07 -7.65
CA LYS A 244 -0.08 -32.94 -7.64
C LYS A 244 0.15 -34.40 -8.10
N SER A 245 1.39 -34.89 -8.14
CA SER A 245 1.67 -36.31 -8.43
C SER A 245 1.31 -37.22 -7.26
N ILE A 246 1.24 -36.67 -6.04
CA ILE A 246 0.69 -37.32 -4.85
C ILE A 246 -0.43 -36.44 -4.29
N LEU A 247 -1.55 -37.04 -3.90
CA LEU A 247 -2.75 -36.35 -3.38
C LEU A 247 -3.23 -35.21 -4.30
N PRO A 248 -3.63 -35.51 -5.56
CA PRO A 248 -4.01 -34.49 -6.53
C PRO A 248 -5.18 -33.60 -6.06
N GLU A 249 -6.11 -34.15 -5.28
CA GLU A 249 -7.25 -33.41 -4.71
C GLU A 249 -6.91 -32.53 -3.49
N ALA A 250 -5.73 -32.68 -2.88
CA ALA A 250 -5.40 -31.97 -1.64
C ALA A 250 -5.17 -30.47 -1.85
N PHE A 251 -5.54 -29.69 -0.84
CA PHE A 251 -5.44 -28.23 -0.85
C PHE A 251 -4.12 -27.76 -0.23
N PHE A 252 -3.60 -26.64 -0.73
CA PHE A 252 -2.32 -26.07 -0.31
C PHE A 252 -2.43 -24.57 -0.05
N LEU A 253 -1.81 -24.12 1.05
CA LEU A 253 -1.62 -22.71 1.38
C LEU A 253 -0.13 -22.43 1.53
N LEU A 254 0.47 -21.75 0.56
CA LEU A 254 1.88 -21.37 0.57
C LEU A 254 2.03 -19.95 1.14
N THR A 255 3.06 -19.71 1.96
CA THR A 255 3.55 -18.33 2.17
C THR A 255 4.91 -18.13 1.50
N THR A 256 5.05 -17.03 0.76
CA THR A 256 6.30 -16.68 0.05
C THR A 256 6.50 -15.16 0.00
N ARG A 257 7.72 -14.70 -0.29
CA ARG A 257 7.95 -13.30 -0.69
C ARG A 257 7.57 -13.10 -2.16
N THR A 258 7.00 -11.94 -2.49
CA THR A 258 6.72 -11.52 -3.89
C THR A 258 7.94 -11.67 -4.80
N THR A 259 9.14 -11.43 -4.25
CA THR A 259 10.45 -11.52 -4.94
C THR A 259 10.94 -12.96 -5.18
N ALA A 260 10.35 -13.93 -4.50
CA ALA A 260 10.64 -15.36 -4.66
C ALA A 260 9.57 -16.09 -5.48
N LEU A 261 8.37 -15.50 -5.61
CA LEU A 261 7.20 -16.03 -6.31
C LEU A 261 7.53 -16.60 -7.72
N GLN A 262 8.31 -15.86 -8.51
CA GLN A 262 8.73 -16.25 -9.87
C GLN A 262 9.44 -17.61 -9.94
N LYS A 263 10.07 -18.07 -8.84
CA LYS A 263 10.79 -19.35 -8.76
C LYS A 263 9.86 -20.54 -8.54
N PHE A 264 8.59 -20.28 -8.24
CA PHE A 264 7.60 -21.29 -7.86
C PHE A 264 6.38 -21.33 -8.77
N ILE A 265 5.90 -20.21 -9.34
CA ILE A 265 4.73 -20.23 -10.23
C ILE A 265 4.87 -21.15 -11.45
N PRO A 266 5.99 -21.17 -12.21
CA PRO A 266 6.05 -21.88 -13.49
C PRO A 266 5.77 -23.39 -13.44
N SER A 267 5.82 -24.00 -12.25
CA SER A 267 5.59 -25.44 -12.04
C SER A 267 4.24 -25.79 -11.38
N LEU A 268 3.36 -24.80 -11.13
CA LEU A 268 2.15 -24.98 -10.31
C LEU A 268 0.84 -24.69 -11.08
N PRO A 269 -0.18 -25.58 -11.03
CA PRO A 269 -1.45 -25.35 -11.72
C PRO A 269 -2.27 -24.22 -11.07
N MET A 270 -2.63 -23.20 -11.87
CA MET A 270 -3.57 -22.11 -11.56
C MET A 270 -3.72 -21.72 -10.06
N PRO A 271 -2.65 -21.18 -9.42
CA PRO A 271 -2.73 -20.74 -8.04
C PRO A 271 -3.65 -19.52 -7.86
N CYS A 272 -4.45 -19.46 -6.80
CA CYS A 272 -5.01 -18.19 -6.32
C CYS A 272 -3.89 -17.37 -5.65
N GLN A 273 -3.57 -16.20 -6.21
CA GLN A 273 -2.51 -15.32 -5.68
C GLN A 273 -3.11 -14.21 -4.82
N VAL A 274 -2.68 -14.13 -3.57
CA VAL A 274 -3.20 -13.20 -2.56
C VAL A 274 -2.04 -12.44 -1.92
N GLU A 275 -1.99 -11.13 -2.13
CA GLU A 275 -0.98 -10.26 -1.52
C GLU A 275 -1.48 -9.71 -0.17
N VAL A 276 -0.64 -9.84 0.85
CA VAL A 276 -0.89 -9.27 2.18
C VAL A 276 -0.37 -7.83 2.21
N LEU A 277 -1.23 -6.87 2.51
CA LEU A 277 -0.93 -5.44 2.40
C LEU A 277 -0.35 -4.80 3.68
N GLY A 278 -0.45 -5.47 4.84
CA GLY A 278 0.00 -4.96 6.13
C GLY A 278 -1.17 -4.64 7.06
N PHE A 279 -1.06 -3.62 7.90
CA PHE A 279 -2.18 -3.09 8.68
C PHE A 279 -2.87 -1.93 7.94
N SER A 280 -4.21 -1.92 7.94
CA SER A 280 -5.01 -0.72 7.64
C SER A 280 -5.23 0.17 8.88
N GLY A 281 -5.86 1.32 8.67
CA GLY A 281 -6.05 2.39 9.67
C GLY A 281 -6.69 1.96 11.00
N ILE A 282 -7.59 0.97 11.03
CA ILE A 282 -8.23 0.48 12.27
C ILE A 282 -7.38 -0.64 12.91
N GLU A 283 -6.66 -1.39 12.09
CA GLU A 283 -5.92 -2.58 12.49
C GLU A 283 -4.67 -2.22 13.29
N TRP A 284 -3.92 -1.20 12.86
CA TRP A 284 -2.72 -0.76 13.58
C TRP A 284 -3.08 -0.15 14.96
N GLU A 285 -4.19 0.59 15.09
CA GLU A 285 -4.65 1.08 16.41
C GLU A 285 -4.89 -0.09 17.37
N ASN A 286 -5.64 -1.10 16.91
CA ASN A 286 -5.88 -2.32 17.66
C ASN A 286 -4.60 -3.05 18.06
N TYR A 287 -3.56 -3.04 17.21
CA TYR A 287 -2.26 -3.61 17.55
C TYR A 287 -1.60 -2.91 18.76
N PHE A 288 -1.69 -1.57 18.86
CA PHE A 288 -1.13 -0.83 20.00
C PHE A 288 -1.81 -1.21 21.32
N TYR A 289 -3.15 -1.27 21.35
CA TYR A 289 -3.89 -1.67 22.55
C TYR A 289 -3.61 -3.13 22.97
N LYS A 290 -3.38 -4.03 22.02
CA LYS A 290 -3.02 -5.44 22.30
C LYS A 290 -1.56 -5.59 22.75
N TYR A 291 -0.62 -4.81 22.19
CA TYR A 291 0.81 -4.90 22.52
C TYR A 291 1.18 -4.25 23.86
N PHE A 292 0.48 -3.18 24.25
CA PHE A 292 0.69 -2.45 25.50
C PHE A 292 -0.37 -2.81 26.55
N ALA A 293 -0.03 -3.74 27.45
CA ALA A 293 -0.87 -4.14 28.59
C ALA A 293 -1.32 -2.99 29.53
N ASN A 294 -0.79 -1.77 29.37
CA ASN A 294 -1.27 -0.57 30.04
C ASN A 294 -1.84 0.40 28.97
N GLN A 295 -3.14 0.65 29.02
CA GLN A 295 -3.84 1.53 28.07
C GLN A 295 -3.25 2.94 27.98
N ARG A 296 -2.72 3.52 29.07
CA ARG A 296 -2.07 4.84 29.01
C ARG A 296 -0.79 4.79 28.17
N HIS A 297 -0.03 3.69 28.26
CA HIS A 297 1.13 3.48 27.39
C HIS A 297 0.70 3.23 25.94
N ALA A 298 -0.40 2.51 25.71
CA ALA A 298 -0.97 2.32 24.37
C ALA A 298 -1.32 3.66 23.72
N ILE A 299 -2.17 4.48 24.37
CA ILE A 299 -2.60 5.80 23.89
C ILE A 299 -1.39 6.73 23.67
N THR A 300 -0.46 6.79 24.63
CA THR A 300 0.72 7.66 24.50
C THR A 300 1.63 7.24 23.35
N ALA A 301 1.79 5.92 23.13
CA ALA A 301 2.57 5.40 22.01
C ALA A 301 1.86 5.64 20.67
N PHE A 302 0.53 5.45 20.63
CA PHE A 302 -0.31 5.66 19.45
C PHE A 302 -0.27 7.12 19.00
N MET A 303 -0.61 8.07 19.88
CA MET A 303 -0.58 9.52 19.57
C MET A 303 0.80 10.00 19.10
N MET A 304 1.88 9.43 19.65
CA MET A 304 3.24 9.75 19.22
C MET A 304 3.51 9.31 17.76
N VAL A 305 2.99 8.15 17.35
CA VAL A 305 3.14 7.64 15.98
C VAL A 305 2.20 8.35 15.01
N GLU A 306 0.93 8.53 15.41
CA GLU A 306 -0.09 9.28 14.65
C GLU A 306 0.37 10.71 14.32
N SER A 307 1.06 11.38 15.24
CA SER A 307 1.60 12.74 15.03
C SER A 307 2.73 12.84 13.98
N ASN A 308 3.19 11.71 13.41
CA ASN A 308 4.24 11.66 12.40
C ASN A 308 3.79 10.77 11.22
N PRO A 309 3.25 11.35 10.14
CA PRO A 309 2.73 10.61 8.99
C PRO A 309 3.70 9.58 8.39
N VAL A 310 5.01 9.88 8.35
CA VAL A 310 6.02 8.92 7.84
C VAL A 310 6.15 7.73 8.78
N LEU A 311 6.20 7.95 10.10
CA LEU A 311 6.30 6.86 11.07
C LEU A 311 5.01 6.03 11.11
N LEU A 312 3.86 6.67 10.95
CA LEU A 312 2.56 6.02 10.77
C LEU A 312 2.56 5.10 9.55
N THR A 313 2.95 5.62 8.38
CA THR A 313 3.05 4.86 7.12
C THR A 313 4.05 3.69 7.24
N LEU A 314 5.19 3.90 7.90
CA LEU A 314 6.14 2.80 8.18
C LEU A 314 5.55 1.73 9.11
N CYS A 315 4.63 2.09 10.02
CA CYS A 315 3.98 1.16 10.95
C CYS A 315 2.87 0.32 10.31
N GLU A 316 2.50 0.55 9.04
CA GLU A 316 1.63 -0.36 8.28
C GLU A 316 2.28 -1.74 8.11
N VAL A 317 3.62 -1.80 8.02
CA VAL A 317 4.35 -3.06 8.00
C VAL A 317 4.41 -3.62 9.45
N PRO A 318 3.77 -4.76 9.77
CA PRO A 318 3.63 -5.22 11.16
C PRO A 318 4.95 -5.46 11.89
N TRP A 319 5.99 -5.92 11.19
CA TRP A 319 7.35 -6.01 11.73
C TRP A 319 7.92 -4.65 12.19
N VAL A 320 7.68 -3.58 11.42
CA VAL A 320 8.15 -2.23 11.75
C VAL A 320 7.29 -1.64 12.87
N CYS A 321 5.99 -1.89 12.86
CA CYS A 321 5.09 -1.57 13.97
C CYS A 321 5.56 -2.18 15.29
N TRP A 322 5.93 -3.47 15.28
CA TRP A 322 6.55 -4.16 16.43
C TRP A 322 7.85 -3.49 16.87
N LEU A 323 8.70 -3.09 15.93
CA LEU A 323 9.98 -2.45 16.19
C LEU A 323 9.80 -1.09 16.89
N VAL A 324 8.86 -0.27 16.40
CA VAL A 324 8.49 1.03 16.97
C VAL A 324 7.87 0.87 18.35
N CYS A 325 6.89 -0.04 18.51
CA CYS A 325 6.28 -0.35 19.80
C CYS A 325 7.32 -0.83 20.82
N THR A 326 8.27 -1.67 20.40
CA THR A 326 9.37 -2.16 21.25
C THR A 326 10.32 -1.03 21.66
N CYS A 327 10.65 -0.11 20.74
CA CYS A 327 11.45 1.07 21.05
C CYS A 327 10.75 1.99 22.06
N LEU A 328 9.47 2.31 21.85
CA LEU A 328 8.66 3.13 22.75
C LEU A 328 8.54 2.48 24.13
N LYS A 329 8.21 1.18 24.19
CA LYS A 329 8.12 0.41 25.45
C LYS A 329 9.43 0.40 26.23
N LYS A 330 10.59 0.40 25.55
CA LYS A 330 11.91 0.55 26.22
C LYS A 330 12.18 1.98 26.68
N GLN A 331 11.82 3.01 25.91
CA GLN A 331 11.95 4.41 26.34
C GLN A 331 11.08 4.72 27.56
N MET A 332 9.82 4.28 27.57
CA MET A 332 8.89 4.39 28.71
C MET A 332 9.46 3.73 29.97
N LYS A 333 9.93 2.48 29.86
CA LYS A 333 10.56 1.75 30.99
C LYS A 333 11.84 2.42 31.51
N GLN A 334 12.54 3.19 30.67
CA GLN A 334 13.76 3.93 31.02
C GLN A 334 13.46 5.36 31.53
N GLY A 335 12.19 5.78 31.64
CA GLY A 335 11.82 7.14 32.02
C GLY A 335 12.28 8.22 31.02
N ARG A 336 12.56 7.84 29.76
CA ARG A 336 13.08 8.75 28.73
C ARG A 336 11.94 9.46 28.01
N VAL A 337 12.20 10.70 27.58
CA VAL A 337 11.30 11.45 26.69
C VAL A 337 11.10 10.67 25.39
N LEU A 338 9.83 10.41 25.05
CA LEU A 338 9.46 9.64 23.88
C LEU A 338 9.87 10.39 22.62
N SER A 339 10.80 9.78 21.87
CA SER A 339 11.35 10.37 20.66
C SER A 339 11.78 9.29 19.66
N LEU A 340 11.02 9.24 18.56
CA LEU A 340 11.39 8.58 17.32
C LEU A 340 11.22 9.61 16.20
N LYS A 341 12.35 10.13 15.70
CA LYS A 341 12.42 11.04 14.55
C LYS A 341 12.89 10.34 13.26
N SER A 342 13.21 9.05 13.38
CA SER A 342 13.69 8.19 12.30
C SER A 342 12.68 8.12 11.16
N GLN A 343 13.15 8.41 9.94
CA GLN A 343 12.33 8.42 8.72
C GLN A 343 12.45 7.12 7.92
N THR A 344 13.30 6.19 8.32
CA THR A 344 13.59 4.96 7.55
C THR A 344 13.62 3.72 8.44
N THR A 345 13.40 2.55 7.83
CA THR A 345 13.38 1.25 8.51
C THR A 345 14.75 0.95 9.11
N THR A 346 15.83 1.26 8.39
CA THR A 346 17.20 1.06 8.85
C THR A 346 17.51 1.94 10.08
N ALA A 347 17.08 3.19 10.09
CA ALA A 347 17.24 4.08 11.24
C ALA A 347 16.45 3.58 12.47
N LEU A 348 15.26 3.00 12.26
CA LEU A 348 14.50 2.33 13.32
C LEU A 348 15.21 1.08 13.86
N CYS A 349 15.83 0.26 13.00
CA CYS A 349 16.62 -0.89 13.41
C CYS A 349 17.86 -0.49 14.25
N LEU A 350 18.59 0.54 13.81
CA LEU A 350 19.71 1.11 14.58
C LEU A 350 19.25 1.69 15.93
N LYS A 351 18.11 2.39 15.96
CA LYS A 351 17.49 2.90 17.19
C LYS A 351 17.14 1.75 18.14
N TYR A 352 16.54 0.67 17.63
CA TYR A 352 16.24 -0.54 18.39
C TYR A 352 17.50 -1.14 19.01
N LEU A 353 18.58 -1.36 18.24
CA LEU A 353 19.83 -1.88 18.78
C LEU A 353 20.40 -0.99 19.89
N SER A 354 20.41 0.34 19.68
CA SER A 354 20.92 1.31 20.66
C SER A 354 20.15 1.35 21.99
N LEU A 355 18.87 0.94 21.99
CA LEU A 355 18.03 0.82 23.18
C LEU A 355 18.06 -0.58 23.81
N THR A 356 18.62 -1.56 23.09
CA THR A 356 18.45 -2.99 23.37
C THR A 356 19.74 -3.64 23.84
N ILE A 357 20.86 -3.34 23.18
CA ILE A 357 22.14 -4.00 23.44
C ILE A 357 22.97 -3.16 24.44
N PRO A 358 23.33 -3.72 25.61
CA PRO A 358 24.17 -3.04 26.60
C PRO A 358 25.54 -2.70 26.03
N ASP A 359 26.13 -1.57 26.45
CA ASP A 359 27.40 -1.07 25.92
C ASP A 359 28.53 -2.14 25.98
N LYS A 360 28.57 -2.96 27.04
CA LYS A 360 29.50 -4.10 27.22
C LYS A 360 29.63 -5.01 25.99
N HIS A 361 28.53 -5.29 25.28
CA HIS A 361 28.50 -6.30 24.20
C HIS A 361 28.60 -5.68 22.79
N ARG A 362 28.56 -4.35 22.65
CA ARG A 362 28.32 -3.70 21.34
C ARG A 362 29.40 -3.91 20.29
N ARG A 363 30.64 -4.19 20.67
CA ARG A 363 31.76 -4.28 19.71
C ARG A 363 32.00 -5.70 19.21
N THR A 364 32.51 -6.59 20.07
CA THR A 364 32.86 -7.97 19.70
C THR A 364 31.63 -8.84 19.49
N GLN A 365 30.74 -8.91 20.48
CA GLN A 365 29.59 -9.81 20.47
C GLN A 365 28.54 -9.45 19.41
N VAL A 366 28.37 -8.16 19.08
CA VAL A 366 27.54 -7.78 17.93
C VAL A 366 28.22 -8.09 16.59
N LYS A 367 29.55 -7.94 16.45
CA LYS A 367 30.26 -8.32 15.22
C LYS A 367 30.11 -9.84 14.96
N ALA A 368 30.31 -10.67 15.98
CA ALA A 368 30.04 -12.12 15.93
C ALA A 368 28.60 -12.44 15.49
N LEU A 369 27.60 -11.71 16.03
CA LEU A 369 26.20 -11.85 15.63
C LEU A 369 25.94 -11.42 14.17
N CYS A 370 26.66 -10.42 13.66
CA CYS A 370 26.60 -10.01 12.26
C CYS A 370 27.17 -11.10 11.33
N SER A 371 28.32 -11.68 11.69
CA SER A 371 28.94 -12.79 10.95
C SER A 371 28.03 -14.02 10.90
N LEU A 372 27.41 -14.40 12.02
CA LEU A 372 26.38 -15.45 12.07
C LEU A 372 25.21 -15.16 11.12
N ALA A 373 24.70 -13.93 11.16
CA ALA A 373 23.57 -13.51 10.33
C ALA A 373 23.90 -13.60 8.84
N ALA A 374 25.07 -13.07 8.44
CA ALA A 374 25.59 -13.11 7.09
C ALA A 374 25.77 -14.55 6.59
N GLU A 375 26.48 -15.40 7.36
CA GLU A 375 26.67 -16.82 7.03
C GLU A 375 25.33 -17.54 6.81
N GLY A 376 24.32 -17.23 7.64
CA GLY A 376 22.96 -17.73 7.48
C GLY A 376 22.28 -17.27 6.19
N ILE A 377 22.34 -15.97 5.86
CA ILE A 377 21.74 -15.44 4.63
C ILE A 377 22.39 -16.04 3.39
N TRP A 378 23.73 -16.09 3.33
CA TRP A 378 24.46 -16.66 2.20
C TRP A 378 24.10 -18.14 1.99
N LYS A 379 24.05 -18.93 3.08
CA LYS A 379 23.80 -20.38 3.03
C LYS A 379 22.32 -20.82 3.11
N ARG A 380 21.34 -19.89 3.06
CA ARG A 380 19.89 -20.17 3.27
C ARG A 380 19.56 -20.90 4.58
N ARG A 381 20.09 -20.37 5.69
CA ARG A 381 19.82 -20.88 7.03
C ARG A 381 19.32 -19.75 7.94
N THR A 382 18.13 -19.96 8.48
CA THR A 382 17.47 -19.09 9.47
C THR A 382 17.44 -19.72 10.87
N LEU A 383 17.87 -20.98 10.98
CA LEU A 383 18.04 -21.76 12.20
C LEU A 383 19.52 -22.14 12.37
N PHE A 384 20.02 -22.01 13.60
CA PHE A 384 21.42 -22.19 13.98
C PHE A 384 21.52 -23.15 15.16
N SER A 385 22.52 -24.02 15.17
CA SER A 385 22.82 -24.85 16.34
C SER A 385 23.63 -24.07 17.38
N GLU A 386 23.67 -24.56 18.62
CA GLU A 386 24.59 -24.07 19.65
C GLU A 386 26.04 -24.08 19.16
N SER A 387 26.44 -25.11 18.41
CA SER A 387 27.78 -25.19 17.80
C SER A 387 28.06 -24.07 16.80
N ASP A 388 27.04 -23.54 16.12
CA ASP A 388 27.21 -22.45 15.16
C ASP A 388 27.35 -21.09 15.87
N LEU A 389 26.67 -20.90 17.01
CA LEU A 389 26.90 -19.75 17.89
C LEU A 389 28.34 -19.73 18.41
N CYS A 390 28.82 -20.87 18.94
CA CYS A 390 30.18 -20.99 19.45
C CYS A 390 31.25 -20.77 18.36
N LYS A 391 31.06 -21.31 17.14
CA LYS A 391 31.98 -21.09 15.99
C LYS A 391 32.16 -19.61 15.64
N GLN A 392 31.11 -18.81 15.82
CA GLN A 392 31.15 -17.36 15.55
C GLN A 392 31.71 -16.54 16.73
N GLY A 393 32.09 -17.18 17.85
CA GLY A 393 32.67 -16.51 19.01
C GLY A 393 31.65 -15.87 19.96
N LEU A 394 30.38 -16.27 19.87
CA LEU A 394 29.34 -15.83 20.82
C LEU A 394 29.52 -16.53 22.17
N ASP A 395 29.74 -15.76 23.24
CA ASP A 395 29.82 -16.27 24.61
C ASP A 395 28.43 -16.48 25.24
N GLU A 396 28.34 -17.32 26.28
CA GLU A 396 27.05 -17.69 26.90
C GLU A 396 26.31 -16.48 27.50
N ASP A 397 27.02 -15.49 28.04
CA ASP A 397 26.45 -14.25 28.61
C ASP A 397 25.86 -13.36 27.50
N ALA A 398 26.52 -13.30 26.35
CA ALA A 398 26.03 -12.65 25.14
C ALA A 398 24.80 -13.36 24.57
N VAL A 399 24.81 -14.70 24.45
CA VAL A 399 23.65 -15.48 23.98
C VAL A 399 22.46 -15.31 24.94
N ALA A 400 22.67 -15.43 26.25
CA ALA A 400 21.64 -15.19 27.26
C ALA A 400 21.10 -13.74 27.19
N THR A 401 21.97 -12.76 26.97
CA THR A 401 21.60 -11.36 26.76
C THR A 401 20.78 -11.18 25.48
N PHE A 402 21.16 -11.77 24.36
CA PHE A 402 20.43 -11.67 23.08
C PHE A 402 19.07 -12.37 23.10
N LEU A 403 18.94 -13.47 23.86
CA LEU A 403 17.64 -14.11 24.16
C LEU A 403 16.77 -13.20 25.03
N LYS A 404 17.29 -12.75 26.19
CA LYS A 404 16.58 -11.86 27.14
C LYS A 404 16.13 -10.54 26.51
N THR A 405 16.88 -10.02 25.54
CA THR A 405 16.61 -8.75 24.88
C THR A 405 15.68 -8.85 23.67
N GLY A 406 15.40 -10.06 23.18
CA GLY A 406 14.55 -10.33 22.02
C GLY A 406 15.25 -10.15 20.67
N VAL A 407 16.56 -10.34 20.62
CA VAL A 407 17.35 -10.32 19.38
C VAL A 407 17.44 -11.73 18.78
N LEU A 408 17.75 -12.71 19.62
CA LEU A 408 17.65 -14.14 19.33
C LEU A 408 16.42 -14.75 20.01
N GLN A 409 15.97 -15.88 19.49
CA GLN A 409 14.94 -16.74 20.06
C GLN A 409 15.44 -18.19 20.04
N LYS A 410 15.02 -19.00 21.00
CA LYS A 410 15.25 -20.46 21.03
C LYS A 410 13.96 -21.15 20.59
N GLN A 411 14.06 -22.10 19.68
CA GLN A 411 12.90 -22.85 19.19
C GLN A 411 12.45 -23.88 20.24
N ALA A 412 11.16 -24.20 20.25
CA ALA A 412 10.59 -25.19 21.16
C ALA A 412 10.66 -26.62 20.59
N SER A 413 10.52 -26.75 19.27
CA SER A 413 10.54 -28.01 18.51
C SER A 413 11.95 -28.60 18.33
N SER A 414 12.98 -27.76 18.40
CA SER A 414 14.38 -28.12 18.18
C SER A 414 15.29 -27.32 19.10
N LEU A 415 16.43 -27.88 19.50
CA LEU A 415 17.47 -27.20 20.29
C LEU A 415 18.25 -26.15 19.45
N SER A 416 17.55 -25.46 18.55
CA SER A 416 18.10 -24.48 17.62
C SER A 416 17.68 -23.06 17.99
N TYR A 417 18.47 -22.12 17.50
CA TYR A 417 18.32 -20.69 17.72
C TYR A 417 17.98 -20.01 16.40
N SER A 418 17.21 -18.93 16.45
CA SER A 418 16.93 -18.07 15.30
C SER A 418 17.03 -16.60 15.69
N PHE A 419 17.16 -15.72 14.71
CA PHE A 419 16.84 -14.32 14.94
C PHE A 419 15.35 -14.17 15.23
N ALA A 420 14.97 -13.15 16.01
CA ALA A 420 13.58 -12.89 16.37
C ALA A 420 12.67 -12.62 15.16
N HIS A 421 13.25 -12.16 14.04
CA HIS A 421 12.60 -12.05 12.74
C HIS A 421 13.64 -12.10 11.62
N LEU A 422 13.28 -12.59 10.43
CA LEU A 422 14.21 -12.71 9.30
C LEU A 422 14.76 -11.35 8.85
N CYS A 423 13.94 -10.28 8.86
CA CYS A 423 14.45 -8.93 8.56
C CYS A 423 15.53 -8.45 9.54
N LEU A 424 15.55 -8.95 10.78
CA LEU A 424 16.61 -8.62 11.73
C LEU A 424 17.92 -9.34 11.37
N GLN A 425 17.83 -10.60 10.92
CA GLN A 425 18.98 -11.33 10.35
C GLN A 425 19.49 -10.64 9.08
N GLU A 426 18.62 -10.22 8.17
CA GLU A 426 18.98 -9.52 6.94
C GLU A 426 19.64 -8.16 7.21
N PHE A 427 19.22 -7.45 8.26
CA PHE A 427 19.84 -6.22 8.75
C PHE A 427 21.23 -6.47 9.35
N PHE A 428 21.39 -7.49 10.21
CA PHE A 428 22.70 -7.86 10.75
C PHE A 428 23.68 -8.36 9.67
N ALA A 429 23.17 -9.06 8.64
CA ALA A 429 23.97 -9.44 7.47
C ALA A 429 24.46 -8.20 6.70
N ALA A 430 23.59 -7.20 6.51
CA ALA A 430 23.97 -5.93 5.87
C ALA A 430 25.02 -5.15 6.69
N ILE A 431 24.98 -5.24 8.03
CA ILE A 431 26.03 -4.70 8.90
C ILE A 431 27.35 -5.48 8.69
N SER A 432 27.32 -6.81 8.56
CA SER A 432 28.52 -7.62 8.32
C SER A 432 29.28 -7.19 7.07
N CYS A 433 28.55 -6.91 5.97
CA CYS A 433 29.13 -6.38 4.72
C CYS A 433 29.85 -5.03 4.86
N ILE A 434 29.71 -4.34 6.00
CA ILE A 434 30.39 -3.07 6.31
C ILE A 434 31.52 -3.26 7.33
N LEU A 435 31.47 -4.32 8.14
CA LEU A 435 32.37 -4.56 9.28
C LEU A 435 33.48 -5.60 9.04
N GLU A 436 33.52 -6.24 7.88
CA GLU A 436 34.65 -7.10 7.48
C GLU A 436 35.96 -6.26 7.44
N ASP A 437 37.05 -6.85 7.95
CA ASP A 437 38.17 -6.06 8.48
C ASP A 437 39.07 -5.49 7.39
N SER A 438 39.12 -4.16 7.34
CA SER A 438 39.99 -3.36 6.46
C SER A 438 41.49 -3.45 6.77
N GLU A 439 41.99 -4.54 7.37
CA GLU A 439 43.41 -4.75 7.65
C GLU A 439 44.18 -5.29 6.43
N GLU A 440 43.51 -5.96 5.47
CA GLU A 440 44.11 -6.29 4.18
C GLU A 440 43.95 -5.16 3.15
N ARG A 441 45.08 -4.73 2.55
CA ARG A 441 45.18 -3.52 1.70
C ARG A 441 44.59 -3.66 0.29
N HIS A 442 43.41 -4.26 0.13
CA HIS A 442 42.79 -4.55 -1.17
C HIS A 442 41.35 -4.05 -1.32
N GLY A 443 41.04 -2.86 -0.80
CA GLY A 443 39.68 -2.29 -0.69
C GLY A 443 38.89 -2.00 -1.98
N ASN A 444 39.31 -2.50 -3.14
CA ASN A 444 38.43 -2.67 -4.31
C ASN A 444 37.98 -4.15 -4.43
N MET A 445 38.90 -5.12 -4.37
CA MET A 445 38.58 -6.56 -4.47
C MET A 445 37.60 -7.05 -3.40
N GLU A 446 37.69 -6.51 -2.19
CA GLU A 446 36.77 -6.84 -1.10
C GLU A 446 35.34 -6.40 -1.41
N MET A 447 35.16 -5.22 -2.02
CA MET A 447 33.84 -4.73 -2.39
C MET A 447 33.27 -5.45 -3.61
N ASP A 448 34.12 -5.83 -4.57
CA ASP A 448 33.72 -6.76 -5.64
C ASP A 448 33.24 -8.10 -5.08
N ARG A 449 33.92 -8.69 -4.09
CA ARG A 449 33.48 -9.94 -3.43
C ARG A 449 32.12 -9.78 -2.75
N ILE A 450 31.89 -8.69 -2.01
CA ILE A 450 30.60 -8.41 -1.35
C ILE A 450 29.50 -8.32 -2.40
N VAL A 451 29.72 -7.58 -3.49
CA VAL A 451 28.69 -7.36 -4.51
C VAL A 451 28.45 -8.62 -5.36
N GLU A 452 29.48 -9.39 -5.73
CA GLU A 452 29.26 -10.69 -6.38
C GLU A 452 28.55 -11.67 -5.46
N THR A 453 28.86 -11.71 -4.15
CA THR A 453 28.10 -12.51 -3.16
C THR A 453 26.62 -12.12 -3.16
N LEU A 454 26.29 -10.83 -3.20
CA LEU A 454 24.90 -10.35 -3.30
C LEU A 454 24.24 -10.72 -4.64
N VAL A 455 24.99 -10.69 -5.74
CA VAL A 455 24.51 -11.04 -7.09
C VAL A 455 24.27 -12.55 -7.24
N GLU A 456 25.18 -13.40 -6.77
CA GLU A 456 25.00 -14.85 -6.68
C GLU A 456 23.79 -15.21 -5.80
N ARG A 457 23.63 -14.46 -4.70
CA ARG A 457 22.59 -14.68 -3.69
C ARG A 457 21.18 -14.40 -4.19
N TYR A 458 20.98 -13.26 -4.83
CA TYR A 458 19.66 -12.72 -5.17
C TYR A 458 19.36 -12.76 -6.68
N GLY A 459 20.39 -12.80 -7.52
CA GLY A 459 20.30 -12.60 -8.97
C GLY A 459 20.25 -11.11 -9.31
N ARG A 460 20.86 -10.72 -10.46
CA ARG A 460 20.98 -9.31 -10.88
C ARG A 460 19.64 -8.57 -10.96
N GLN A 461 18.57 -9.24 -11.39
CA GLN A 461 17.24 -8.64 -11.54
C GLN A 461 16.54 -8.34 -10.20
N ASN A 462 16.78 -9.14 -9.16
CA ASN A 462 16.12 -9.02 -7.85
C ASN A 462 17.01 -8.38 -6.77
N LEU A 463 18.16 -7.81 -7.18
CA LEU A 463 19.20 -7.33 -6.27
C LEU A 463 18.68 -6.23 -5.33
N PHE A 464 17.94 -5.23 -5.84
CA PHE A 464 17.37 -4.14 -5.03
C PHE A 464 16.10 -4.53 -4.27
N GLU A 465 15.47 -5.65 -4.64
CA GLU A 465 14.31 -6.19 -3.93
C GLU A 465 14.72 -7.00 -2.67
N ALA A 466 16.02 -7.25 -2.50
CA ALA A 466 16.57 -7.94 -1.33
C ALA A 466 16.63 -7.00 -0.10
N PRO A 467 16.04 -7.37 1.05
CA PRO A 467 16.10 -6.55 2.26
C PRO A 467 17.52 -6.27 2.76
N THR A 468 18.48 -7.20 2.57
CA THR A 468 19.90 -6.95 2.89
C THR A 468 20.47 -5.76 2.09
N VAL A 469 20.16 -5.65 0.79
CA VAL A 469 20.64 -4.52 -0.05
C VAL A 469 19.94 -3.23 0.35
N ARG A 470 18.63 -3.29 0.65
CA ARG A 470 17.86 -2.16 1.19
C ARG A 470 18.44 -1.62 2.50
N PHE A 471 18.76 -2.51 3.45
CA PHE A 471 19.43 -2.13 4.70
C PHE A 471 20.85 -1.62 4.47
N LEU A 472 21.61 -2.18 3.53
CA LEU A 472 22.96 -1.72 3.18
C LEU A 472 22.94 -0.27 2.68
N PHE A 473 22.00 0.09 1.80
CA PHE A 473 21.80 1.48 1.38
C PHE A 473 21.48 2.41 2.56
N GLY A 474 20.61 2.01 3.47
CA GLY A 474 20.28 2.80 4.66
C GLY A 474 21.44 2.96 5.64
N LEU A 475 22.25 1.92 5.84
CA LEU A 475 23.44 1.92 6.70
C LEU A 475 24.54 2.84 6.14
N LEU A 476 24.65 2.94 4.82
CA LEU A 476 25.57 3.84 4.11
C LEU A 476 25.04 5.28 4.02
N GLY A 477 23.78 5.52 4.39
CA GLY A 477 23.14 6.84 4.45
C GLY A 477 23.56 7.69 5.65
N LYS A 478 23.19 8.98 5.64
CA LYS A 478 23.65 9.99 6.65
C LYS A 478 23.25 9.66 8.09
N GLU A 479 22.07 9.07 8.32
CA GLU A 479 21.69 8.57 9.65
C GLU A 479 22.31 7.21 9.97
N GLY A 480 22.38 6.32 8.97
CA GLY A 480 22.96 4.99 9.10
C GLY A 480 24.39 5.00 9.61
N VAL A 481 25.22 5.82 8.97
CA VAL A 481 26.62 6.07 9.34
C VAL A 481 26.76 6.53 10.79
N LYS A 482 25.98 7.53 11.21
CA LYS A 482 26.02 8.06 12.58
C LYS A 482 25.57 7.02 13.62
N GLY A 483 24.61 6.17 13.25
CA GLY A 483 24.19 5.04 14.07
C GLY A 483 25.28 3.96 14.19
N MET A 484 25.94 3.63 13.08
CA MET A 484 27.06 2.69 13.02
C MET A 484 28.27 3.15 13.84
N GLU A 485 28.71 4.39 13.64
CA GLU A 485 29.79 5.04 14.41
C GLU A 485 29.49 4.98 15.92
N LYS A 486 28.23 5.22 16.31
CA LYS A 486 27.80 5.16 17.71
C LYS A 486 27.72 3.74 18.29
N LEU A 487 27.46 2.72 17.47
CA LEU A 487 27.35 1.33 17.93
C LEU A 487 28.72 0.63 18.00
N PHE A 488 29.59 0.85 17.00
CA PHE A 488 30.82 0.07 16.81
C PHE A 488 32.12 0.86 17.01
N SER A 489 32.04 2.20 17.16
CA SER A 489 33.19 3.12 17.19
C SER A 489 34.07 3.05 15.93
N CYS A 490 33.53 2.60 14.80
CA CYS A 490 34.21 2.54 13.51
C CYS A 490 33.84 3.76 12.64
N SER A 491 34.85 4.49 12.15
CA SER A 491 34.64 5.53 11.14
C SER A 491 34.75 4.92 9.75
N LEU A 492 33.65 4.97 8.99
CA LEU A 492 33.63 4.45 7.61
C LEU A 492 33.96 5.59 6.64
N PRO A 493 35.03 5.52 5.82
CA PRO A 493 35.41 6.62 4.94
C PRO A 493 34.35 6.94 3.89
N GLY A 494 34.03 8.23 3.69
CA GLY A 494 33.00 8.66 2.73
C GLY A 494 33.21 8.16 1.30
N LYS A 495 34.47 8.11 0.85
CA LYS A 495 34.83 7.57 -0.48
C LYS A 495 34.51 6.07 -0.61
N THR A 496 34.65 5.28 0.46
CA THR A 496 34.33 3.84 0.45
C THR A 496 32.82 3.62 0.34
N LYS A 497 32.01 4.42 1.04
CA LYS A 497 30.54 4.35 0.99
C LYS A 497 30.02 4.55 -0.43
N LEU A 498 30.42 5.65 -1.06
CA LEU A 498 30.01 5.97 -2.44
C LEU A 498 30.49 4.89 -3.42
N LYS A 499 31.75 4.44 -3.31
CA LYS A 499 32.25 3.35 -4.14
C LYS A 499 31.40 2.07 -4.03
N LEU A 500 31.02 1.64 -2.82
CA LEU A 500 30.22 0.43 -2.63
C LEU A 500 28.83 0.57 -3.29
N LEU A 501 28.16 1.70 -3.06
CA LEU A 501 26.87 2.00 -3.69
C LEU A 501 26.98 1.98 -5.22
N TRP A 502 28.03 2.60 -5.79
CA TRP A 502 28.29 2.58 -7.23
C TRP A 502 28.60 1.19 -7.79
N HIS A 503 29.29 0.31 -7.04
CA HIS A 503 29.50 -1.07 -7.49
C HIS A 503 28.18 -1.87 -7.49
N ILE A 504 27.31 -1.68 -6.49
CA ILE A 504 25.98 -2.33 -6.47
C ILE A 504 25.12 -1.82 -7.63
N LEU A 505 25.07 -0.50 -7.84
CA LEU A 505 24.34 0.13 -8.95
C LEU A 505 24.86 -0.36 -10.31
N GLY A 506 26.17 -0.41 -10.51
CA GLY A 506 26.81 -0.84 -11.76
C GLY A 506 26.67 -2.32 -12.12
N LYS A 507 26.16 -3.18 -11.23
CA LYS A 507 25.86 -4.60 -11.56
C LYS A 507 24.40 -4.82 -11.99
N SER A 508 23.55 -3.80 -11.85
CA SER A 508 22.18 -3.80 -12.38
C SER A 508 22.18 -3.64 -13.91
N GLN A 509 21.09 -4.04 -14.56
CA GLN A 509 20.94 -3.92 -16.02
C GLN A 509 20.73 -2.44 -16.41
N PRO A 510 21.58 -1.82 -17.25
CA PRO A 510 21.49 -0.40 -17.58
C PRO A 510 20.24 -0.01 -18.40
N HIS A 511 19.45 -0.99 -18.83
CA HIS A 511 18.26 -0.81 -19.68
C HIS A 511 16.94 -1.14 -18.98
N GLN A 512 16.94 -1.49 -17.67
CA GLN A 512 15.68 -1.69 -16.96
C GLN A 512 15.13 -0.37 -16.41
N PRO A 513 13.82 -0.09 -16.57
CA PRO A 513 13.20 1.04 -15.87
C PRO A 513 13.31 0.84 -14.35
N PRO A 514 13.27 1.92 -13.54
CA PRO A 514 13.51 1.83 -12.11
C PRO A 514 12.49 0.91 -11.44
N CYS A 515 12.96 -0.20 -10.88
CA CYS A 515 12.11 -1.07 -10.06
C CYS A 515 11.84 -0.43 -8.70
N LEU A 516 10.72 -0.83 -8.09
CA LEU A 516 10.26 -0.34 -6.79
C LEU A 516 11.32 -0.54 -5.70
N GLY A 517 12.02 -1.69 -5.69
CA GLY A 517 13.13 -1.99 -4.79
C GLY A 517 14.28 -0.99 -4.87
N LEU A 518 14.63 -0.48 -6.07
CA LEU A 518 15.67 0.55 -6.19
C LEU A 518 15.21 1.88 -5.56
N LEU A 519 13.93 2.24 -5.72
CA LEU A 519 13.36 3.41 -5.05
C LEU A 519 13.41 3.24 -3.52
N HIS A 520 13.09 2.04 -2.99
CA HIS A 520 13.23 1.75 -1.57
C HIS A 520 14.68 1.85 -1.07
N CYS A 521 15.66 1.34 -1.82
CA CYS A 521 17.08 1.47 -1.49
C CYS A 521 17.49 2.95 -1.40
N LEU A 522 17.12 3.76 -2.39
CA LEU A 522 17.48 5.18 -2.42
C LEU A 522 16.74 5.99 -1.33
N TYR A 523 15.48 5.65 -1.03
CA TYR A 523 14.75 6.20 0.09
C TYR A 523 15.41 5.86 1.44
N GLU A 524 15.84 4.63 1.68
CA GLU A 524 16.50 4.26 2.94
C GLU A 524 17.83 5.01 3.13
N ASN A 525 18.55 5.33 2.04
CA ASN A 525 19.81 6.08 2.08
C ASN A 525 19.65 7.57 2.46
N GLN A 526 18.54 8.21 2.06
CA GLN A 526 18.21 9.63 2.30
C GLN A 526 19.26 10.64 1.77
N ASP A 527 20.18 10.26 0.88
CA ASP A 527 21.10 11.22 0.26
C ASP A 527 20.55 11.76 -1.07
N MET A 528 20.08 13.02 -1.02
CA MET A 528 19.50 13.72 -2.17
C MET A 528 20.48 13.92 -3.32
N GLU A 529 21.79 13.97 -3.06
CA GLU A 529 22.81 14.13 -4.12
C GLU A 529 22.97 12.83 -4.91
N LEU A 530 23.11 11.70 -4.20
CA LEU A 530 23.10 10.35 -4.80
C LEU A 530 21.80 10.11 -5.57
N LEU A 531 20.65 10.41 -4.93
CA LEU A 531 19.32 10.25 -5.53
C LEU A 531 19.21 11.05 -6.84
N THR A 532 19.66 12.31 -6.86
CA THR A 532 19.66 13.13 -8.08
C THR A 532 20.55 12.53 -9.18
N HIS A 533 21.76 12.05 -8.84
CA HIS A 533 22.69 11.48 -9.83
C HIS A 533 22.17 10.15 -10.39
N VAL A 534 21.73 9.23 -9.52
CA VAL A 534 21.17 7.93 -9.94
C VAL A 534 19.90 8.13 -10.78
N MET A 535 19.01 9.06 -10.41
CA MET A 535 17.84 9.33 -11.24
C MET A 535 18.22 9.91 -12.60
N HIS A 536 19.20 10.81 -12.67
CA HIS A 536 19.72 11.35 -13.94
C HIS A 536 20.29 10.26 -14.85
N ASP A 537 21.08 9.33 -14.31
CA ASP A 537 21.69 8.25 -15.11
C ASP A 537 20.63 7.27 -15.63
N LEU A 538 19.58 6.98 -14.84
CA LEU A 538 18.38 6.21 -15.24
C LEU A 538 17.46 6.94 -16.25
N GLN A 539 17.88 8.09 -16.78
CA GLN A 539 17.22 8.83 -17.86
C GLN A 539 18.06 8.83 -19.15
N GLY A 540 19.23 8.19 -19.17
CA GLY A 540 20.11 8.07 -20.33
C GLY A 540 19.42 7.46 -21.56
N THR A 541 19.68 8.05 -22.73
CA THR A 541 18.97 7.82 -23.99
C THR A 541 18.92 6.35 -24.42
N ILE A 542 17.69 5.84 -24.60
CA ILE A 542 17.43 4.76 -25.56
C ILE A 542 17.69 5.36 -26.95
N VAL A 543 18.87 5.07 -27.51
CA VAL A 543 19.08 5.23 -28.95
C VAL A 543 18.34 4.06 -29.60
N PRO A 544 17.28 4.30 -30.41
CA PRO A 544 16.54 3.21 -31.03
C PRO A 544 17.49 2.44 -31.96
N GLY A 545 17.46 1.10 -31.90
CA GLY A 545 18.07 0.31 -32.97
C GLY A 545 17.35 0.60 -34.29
N PRO A 546 17.98 0.35 -35.46
CA PRO A 546 17.36 0.59 -36.76
C PRO A 546 16.07 -0.22 -37.01
N ASN A 547 15.73 -1.17 -36.13
CA ASN A 547 14.48 -1.96 -36.18
C ASN A 547 13.41 -1.48 -35.17
N ASP A 548 13.70 -0.54 -34.27
CA ASP A 548 12.81 -0.12 -33.17
C ASP A 548 11.82 1.01 -33.57
N ILE A 549 11.58 1.19 -34.88
CA ILE A 549 10.96 2.42 -35.40
C ILE A 549 9.43 2.46 -35.18
N ALA A 550 8.75 1.31 -34.99
CA ALA A 550 7.28 1.24 -34.93
C ALA A 550 6.66 1.46 -33.53
N HIS A 551 7.31 1.02 -32.43
CA HIS A 551 6.70 1.04 -31.09
C HIS A 551 7.28 2.09 -30.12
N THR A 552 8.46 2.63 -30.42
CA THR A 552 9.30 3.28 -29.40
C THR A 552 8.96 4.76 -29.15
N VAL A 553 8.33 5.44 -30.11
CA VAL A 553 8.02 6.89 -30.01
C VAL A 553 6.90 7.19 -29.00
N LEU A 554 5.96 6.25 -28.79
CA LEU A 554 4.85 6.43 -27.83
C LEU A 554 5.19 5.96 -26.40
N GLN A 555 6.16 5.06 -26.22
CA GLN A 555 6.45 4.47 -24.91
C GLN A 555 7.59 5.15 -24.13
N THR A 556 8.52 5.86 -24.77
CA THR A 556 9.69 6.46 -24.09
C THR A 556 9.36 7.54 -23.06
N ASN A 557 8.26 8.28 -23.26
CA ASN A 557 7.86 9.38 -22.38
C ASN A 557 6.98 8.98 -21.19
N VAL A 558 6.49 7.73 -21.11
CA VAL A 558 5.56 7.29 -20.05
C VAL A 558 6.17 6.15 -19.24
N LYS A 559 6.72 6.46 -18.06
CA LYS A 559 7.13 5.45 -17.09
C LYS A 559 5.93 5.00 -16.27
N GLN A 560 5.82 3.71 -15.99
CA GLN A 560 4.72 3.11 -15.22
C GLN A 560 5.28 2.35 -14.02
N LEU A 561 4.61 2.44 -12.88
CA LEU A 561 4.96 1.73 -11.66
C LEU A 561 3.67 1.28 -10.95
N VAL A 562 3.69 0.09 -10.38
CA VAL A 562 2.60 -0.45 -9.56
C VAL A 562 2.97 -0.22 -8.10
N VAL A 563 2.06 0.37 -7.31
CA VAL A 563 2.22 0.61 -5.87
C VAL A 563 0.95 0.16 -5.15
N GLN A 564 1.04 -0.88 -4.32
CA GLN A 564 -0.11 -1.47 -3.62
C GLN A 564 -0.21 -1.03 -2.16
N THR A 565 0.90 -0.62 -1.55
CA THR A 565 0.91 -0.13 -0.17
C THR A 565 1.17 1.38 -0.09
N ASP A 566 0.77 1.97 1.02
CA ASP A 566 0.99 3.39 1.29
C ASP A 566 2.48 3.69 1.53
N MET A 567 3.23 2.73 2.08
CA MET A 567 4.69 2.76 2.16
C MET A 567 5.38 2.79 0.78
N GLU A 568 4.89 2.05 -0.21
CA GLU A 568 5.39 2.10 -1.60
C GLU A 568 5.05 3.44 -2.28
N LEU A 569 3.83 3.95 -2.08
CA LEU A 569 3.43 5.27 -2.60
C LEU A 569 4.28 6.39 -2.00
N MET A 570 4.54 6.37 -0.69
CA MET A 570 5.45 7.31 -0.02
C MET A 570 6.85 7.28 -0.64
N VAL A 571 7.40 6.08 -0.87
CA VAL A 571 8.76 5.90 -1.41
C VAL A 571 8.84 6.35 -2.87
N ALA A 572 7.88 5.94 -3.70
CA ALA A 572 7.81 6.37 -5.10
C ALA A 572 7.69 7.89 -5.21
N THR A 573 6.75 8.50 -4.48
CA THR A 573 6.50 9.95 -4.52
C THR A 573 7.61 10.77 -3.86
N PHE A 574 8.39 10.20 -2.93
CA PHE A 574 9.65 10.78 -2.47
C PHE A 574 10.69 10.82 -3.61
N CYS A 575 10.95 9.67 -4.23
CA CYS A 575 11.97 9.52 -5.27
C CYS A 575 11.66 10.27 -6.57
N ILE A 576 10.39 10.36 -6.98
CA ILE A 576 9.96 11.00 -8.23
C ILE A 576 10.28 12.50 -8.26
N GLN A 577 10.37 13.17 -7.11
CA GLN A 577 10.72 14.61 -7.03
C GLN A 577 12.10 14.94 -7.63
N PHE A 578 12.97 13.94 -7.69
CA PHE A 578 14.36 14.05 -8.14
C PHE A 578 14.54 13.60 -9.59
N TYR A 579 13.46 13.19 -10.27
CA TYR A 579 13.45 13.13 -11.73
C TYR A 579 13.44 14.55 -12.30
N CYS A 580 14.45 14.91 -13.08
CA CYS A 580 14.47 16.20 -13.80
C CYS A 580 13.60 16.19 -15.06
N HIS A 581 13.30 15.01 -15.62
CA HIS A 581 12.46 14.88 -16.82
C HIS A 581 10.96 14.68 -16.53
N VAL A 582 10.56 14.08 -15.40
CA VAL A 582 9.13 13.82 -15.11
C VAL A 582 8.44 15.14 -14.77
N ARG A 583 7.56 15.57 -15.67
CA ARG A 583 6.75 16.78 -15.52
C ARG A 583 5.33 16.49 -15.04
N THR A 584 4.82 15.30 -15.32
CA THR A 584 3.45 14.92 -14.97
C THR A 584 3.44 13.66 -14.12
N LEU A 585 2.74 13.68 -12.98
CA LEU A 585 2.48 12.51 -12.15
C LEU A 585 0.99 12.18 -12.25
N GLN A 586 0.69 10.94 -12.62
CA GLN A 586 -0.66 10.39 -12.62
C GLN A 586 -0.74 9.29 -11.56
N LEU A 587 -1.74 9.34 -10.70
CA LEU A 587 -2.02 8.31 -9.68
C LEU A 587 -3.44 7.82 -9.91
N ASN A 588 -3.62 6.55 -10.28
CA ASN A 588 -4.90 6.06 -10.79
C ASN A 588 -5.31 4.72 -10.15
N MET A 589 -6.59 4.63 -9.81
CA MET A 589 -7.25 3.44 -9.27
C MET A 589 -7.79 2.50 -10.36
N GLU A 590 -8.14 3.04 -11.53
CA GLU A 590 -8.77 2.32 -12.64
C GLU A 590 -7.95 2.46 -13.93
N LYS A 591 -8.10 1.55 -14.89
CA LYS A 591 -7.55 1.76 -16.24
C LYS A 591 -8.35 2.82 -16.98
N GLN A 592 -7.92 4.08 -16.88
CA GLN A 592 -8.27 5.08 -17.89
C GLN A 592 -7.22 5.06 -19.00
N GLN A 593 -7.66 4.89 -20.25
CA GLN A 593 -6.80 5.12 -21.42
C GLN A 593 -6.51 6.63 -21.50
N GLY A 594 -5.38 7.02 -20.90
CA GLY A 594 -5.03 8.42 -20.74
C GLY A 594 -4.84 9.13 -22.07
N TYR A 595 -5.27 10.39 -22.10
CA TYR A 595 -5.01 11.33 -23.19
C TYR A 595 -3.52 11.35 -23.55
N ALA A 596 -3.22 11.58 -24.83
CA ALA A 596 -1.86 11.67 -25.36
C ALA A 596 -1.19 12.99 -24.92
N LEU A 597 -0.68 13.03 -23.68
CA LEU A 597 0.22 14.10 -23.24
C LEU A 597 1.59 13.96 -23.91
N THR A 598 2.10 15.07 -24.42
CA THR A 598 3.44 15.17 -25.02
C THR A 598 4.56 15.32 -23.98
N SER A 599 4.23 15.67 -22.73
CA SER A 599 5.18 15.82 -21.63
C SER A 599 5.55 14.48 -20.98
N PRO A 600 6.78 14.31 -20.44
CA PRO A 600 7.16 13.07 -19.79
C PRO A 600 6.35 12.84 -18.51
N ARG A 601 5.72 11.66 -18.43
CA ARG A 601 4.73 11.28 -17.43
C ARG A 601 5.19 10.05 -16.64
N MET A 602 4.95 10.07 -15.33
CA MET A 602 4.98 8.89 -14.47
C MET A 602 3.55 8.50 -14.12
N VAL A 603 3.18 7.23 -14.31
CA VAL A 603 1.87 6.68 -13.92
C VAL A 603 2.07 5.69 -12.78
N LEU A 604 1.44 5.97 -11.65
CA LEU A 604 1.36 5.09 -10.48
C LEU A 604 -0.01 4.40 -10.50
N TYR A 605 -0.01 3.09 -10.70
CA TYR A 605 -1.22 2.27 -10.58
C TYR A 605 -1.34 1.69 -9.18
N ARG A 606 -2.54 1.79 -8.62
CA ARG A 606 -2.88 1.25 -7.30
C ARG A 606 -4.29 0.67 -7.36
N TRP A 607 -4.56 -0.42 -6.66
CA TRP A 607 -5.92 -0.99 -6.56
C TRP A 607 -6.50 -0.92 -5.16
N THR A 608 -5.74 -0.38 -4.21
CA THR A 608 -6.05 -0.32 -2.78
C THR A 608 -6.36 1.12 -2.37
N PRO A 609 -7.34 1.38 -1.47
CA PRO A 609 -7.59 2.73 -0.98
C PRO A 609 -6.33 3.38 -0.38
N ILE A 610 -6.15 4.68 -0.63
CA ILE A 610 -5.01 5.48 -0.14
C ILE A 610 -5.40 6.13 1.21
N THR A 611 -4.58 5.94 2.24
CA THR A 611 -4.83 6.57 3.55
C THR A 611 -4.62 8.09 3.52
N ASN A 612 -5.29 8.79 4.44
CA ASN A 612 -5.12 10.25 4.59
C ASN A 612 -3.64 10.63 4.84
N ALA A 613 -2.88 9.81 5.56
CA ALA A 613 -1.47 10.04 5.86
C ALA A 613 -0.60 10.05 4.60
N SER A 614 -0.80 9.10 3.68
CA SER A 614 -0.12 9.11 2.38
C SER A 614 -0.49 10.29 1.49
N TRP A 615 -1.76 10.69 1.49
CA TRP A 615 -2.18 11.91 0.79
C TRP A 615 -1.46 13.14 1.35
N GLU A 616 -1.36 13.28 2.67
CA GLU A 616 -0.59 14.35 3.31
C GLU A 616 0.89 14.32 2.95
N ILE A 617 1.52 13.14 2.90
CA ILE A 617 2.92 12.99 2.49
C ILE A 617 3.11 13.39 1.02
N LEU A 618 2.26 12.89 0.11
CA LEU A 618 2.28 13.27 -1.30
C LEU A 618 2.12 14.79 -1.47
N PHE A 619 1.15 15.40 -0.81
CA PHE A 619 0.93 16.85 -0.94
C PHE A 619 1.99 17.68 -0.20
N TYR A 620 2.64 17.16 0.84
CA TYR A 620 3.81 17.79 1.46
C TYR A 620 5.01 17.79 0.50
N ASN A 621 5.26 16.65 -0.14
CA ASN A 621 6.31 16.44 -1.15
C ASN A 621 6.19 17.43 -2.33
N LEU A 622 4.97 17.68 -2.81
CA LEU A 622 4.69 18.66 -3.87
C LEU A 622 5.09 20.12 -3.55
N LYS A 623 5.29 20.48 -2.27
CA LYS A 623 5.75 21.83 -1.87
C LYS A 623 7.22 22.10 -2.19
N PHE A 624 8.01 21.04 -2.39
CA PHE A 624 9.46 21.10 -2.62
C PHE A 624 9.85 20.61 -4.02
N THR A 625 8.89 20.06 -4.77
CA THR A 625 9.11 19.52 -6.10
C THR A 625 9.33 20.65 -7.11
N ARG A 626 10.43 20.61 -7.87
CA ARG A 626 10.81 21.69 -8.79
C ARG A 626 10.41 21.46 -10.25
N ASN A 627 10.28 20.21 -10.67
CA ASN A 627 10.11 19.83 -12.08
C ASN A 627 8.69 19.38 -12.43
N LEU A 628 7.86 19.09 -11.41
CA LEU A 628 6.51 18.57 -11.61
C LEU A 628 5.54 19.72 -11.85
N GLU A 629 5.06 19.80 -13.09
CA GLU A 629 4.13 20.82 -13.59
C GLU A 629 2.68 20.30 -13.61
N GLY A 630 2.46 18.98 -13.68
CA GLY A 630 1.15 18.35 -13.80
C GLY A 630 0.89 17.26 -12.76
N LEU A 631 -0.32 17.23 -12.19
CA LEU A 631 -0.80 16.18 -11.28
C LEU A 631 -2.18 15.70 -11.70
N ASP A 632 -2.30 14.42 -12.02
CA ASP A 632 -3.56 13.75 -12.35
C ASP A 632 -3.96 12.78 -11.24
N LEU A 633 -5.07 13.08 -10.57
CA LEU A 633 -5.70 12.24 -9.54
C LEU A 633 -7.06 11.68 -10.01
N SER A 634 -7.34 11.74 -11.32
CA SER A 634 -8.64 11.36 -11.87
C SER A 634 -9.01 9.91 -11.54
N GLY A 635 -10.29 9.65 -11.27
CA GLY A 635 -10.81 8.35 -10.87
C GLY A 635 -10.57 7.96 -9.41
N ASN A 636 -9.86 8.78 -8.62
CA ASN A 636 -9.74 8.57 -7.17
C ASN A 636 -10.89 9.26 -6.44
N SER A 637 -11.64 8.54 -5.59
CA SER A 637 -12.67 9.17 -4.73
C SER A 637 -12.01 9.95 -3.59
N LEU A 638 -12.05 11.29 -3.67
CA LEU A 638 -11.30 12.16 -2.74
C LEU A 638 -12.18 12.73 -1.61
N ARG A 639 -11.85 12.37 -0.36
CA ARG A 639 -12.47 12.95 0.83
C ARG A 639 -12.20 14.47 0.94
N TYR A 640 -13.13 15.19 1.58
CA TYR A 640 -13.01 16.65 1.77
C TYR A 640 -11.71 17.08 2.45
N SER A 641 -11.23 16.34 3.46
CA SER A 641 -9.95 16.60 4.14
C SER A 641 -8.74 16.44 3.22
N VAL A 642 -8.78 15.47 2.29
CA VAL A 642 -7.73 15.23 1.29
C VAL A 642 -7.66 16.40 0.32
N VAL A 643 -8.81 16.83 -0.24
CA VAL A 643 -8.85 18.00 -1.14
C VAL A 643 -8.48 19.30 -0.40
N GLN A 644 -8.83 19.43 0.88
CA GLN A 644 -8.39 20.55 1.71
C GLN A 644 -6.86 20.59 1.88
N SER A 645 -6.22 19.43 2.08
CA SER A 645 -4.76 19.31 2.16
C SER A 645 -4.09 19.66 0.82
N LEU A 646 -4.62 19.17 -0.30
CA LEU A 646 -4.19 19.56 -1.65
C LEU A 646 -4.31 21.09 -1.86
N CYS A 647 -5.44 21.69 -1.53
CA CYS A 647 -5.65 23.15 -1.64
C CYS A 647 -4.73 23.96 -0.72
N ASN A 648 -4.30 23.42 0.42
CA ASN A 648 -3.28 24.04 1.27
C ASN A 648 -1.89 23.99 0.61
N THR A 649 -1.57 22.92 -0.13
CA THR A 649 -0.33 22.81 -0.90
C THR A 649 -0.32 23.72 -2.12
N LEU A 650 -1.40 23.80 -2.89
CA LEU A 650 -1.48 24.65 -4.09
C LEU A 650 -1.37 26.16 -3.78
N ARG A 651 -1.71 26.57 -2.56
CA ARG A 651 -1.55 27.93 -2.04
C ARG A 651 -0.16 28.22 -1.46
N TYR A 652 0.73 27.22 -1.38
CA TYR A 652 2.09 27.41 -0.92
C TYR A 652 2.95 28.04 -2.02
N PRO A 653 3.64 29.18 -1.81
CA PRO A 653 4.38 29.88 -2.87
C PRO A 653 5.51 29.07 -3.54
N GLY A 654 5.97 28.00 -2.92
CA GLY A 654 6.95 27.09 -3.53
C GLY A 654 6.36 26.07 -4.52
N CYS A 655 5.04 25.88 -4.55
CA CYS A 655 4.39 24.89 -5.40
C CYS A 655 4.40 25.33 -6.87
N GLN A 656 5.02 24.53 -7.75
CA GLN A 656 5.17 24.83 -9.18
C GLN A 656 4.10 24.17 -10.07
N LEU A 657 3.04 23.63 -9.47
CA LEU A 657 2.01 22.90 -10.21
C LEU A 657 1.18 23.85 -11.10
N LYS A 658 1.17 23.58 -12.40
CA LYS A 658 0.47 24.33 -13.45
C LYS A 658 -0.83 23.66 -13.86
N THR A 659 -0.86 22.33 -13.93
CA THR A 659 -2.03 21.57 -14.36
C THR A 659 -2.48 20.57 -13.31
N LEU A 660 -3.79 20.55 -13.03
CA LEU A 660 -4.41 19.64 -12.09
C LEU A 660 -5.64 18.97 -12.70
N TRP A 661 -5.63 17.64 -12.72
CA TRP A 661 -6.80 16.84 -13.11
C TRP A 661 -7.44 16.17 -11.88
N LEU A 662 -8.73 16.44 -11.68
CA LEU A 662 -9.60 15.88 -10.64
C LEU A 662 -10.88 15.31 -11.28
N VAL A 663 -10.75 14.65 -12.43
CA VAL A 663 -11.89 14.13 -13.19
C VAL A 663 -12.45 12.86 -12.54
N LYS A 664 -13.77 12.74 -12.37
CA LYS A 664 -14.39 11.59 -11.67
C LYS A 664 -13.78 11.37 -10.28
N CYS A 665 -13.71 12.43 -9.47
CA CYS A 665 -13.11 12.39 -8.13
C CYS A 665 -14.11 12.47 -6.97
N GLY A 666 -15.41 12.51 -7.26
CA GLY A 666 -16.48 12.60 -6.25
C GLY A 666 -16.60 13.98 -5.60
N LEU A 667 -16.14 15.04 -6.28
CA LEU A 667 -16.26 16.40 -5.76
C LEU A 667 -17.71 16.88 -5.86
N THR A 668 -18.16 17.56 -4.82
CA THR A 668 -19.49 18.21 -4.75
C THR A 668 -19.36 19.73 -4.56
N SER A 669 -20.46 20.47 -4.64
CA SER A 669 -20.52 21.93 -4.44
C SER A 669 -19.72 22.44 -3.23
N ARG A 670 -19.72 21.69 -2.11
CA ARG A 670 -18.96 21.98 -0.89
C ARG A 670 -17.45 22.09 -1.12
N TYR A 671 -16.89 21.34 -2.07
CA TYR A 671 -15.46 21.35 -2.39
C TYR A 671 -15.05 22.61 -3.16
N CYS A 672 -15.98 23.25 -3.89
CA CYS A 672 -15.71 24.43 -4.69
C CYS A 672 -15.24 25.63 -3.86
N SER A 673 -15.65 25.75 -2.58
CA SER A 673 -15.13 26.79 -1.69
C SER A 673 -13.61 26.63 -1.42
N LEU A 674 -13.10 25.39 -1.38
CA LEU A 674 -11.66 25.13 -1.23
C LEU A 674 -10.92 25.50 -2.52
N LEU A 675 -11.42 25.07 -3.68
CA LEU A 675 -10.84 25.37 -4.98
C LEU A 675 -10.86 26.88 -5.29
N ALA A 676 -11.97 27.56 -5.03
CA ALA A 676 -12.08 29.02 -5.16
C ALA A 676 -11.06 29.77 -4.29
N SER A 677 -10.71 29.23 -3.12
CA SER A 677 -9.66 29.79 -2.26
C SER A 677 -8.24 29.62 -2.84
N VAL A 678 -8.01 28.64 -3.70
CA VAL A 678 -6.76 28.47 -4.47
C VAL A 678 -6.71 29.47 -5.63
N LEU A 679 -7.82 29.61 -6.37
CA LEU A 679 -7.97 30.56 -7.48
C LEU A 679 -7.85 32.02 -7.01
N SER A 680 -8.26 32.31 -5.77
CA SER A 680 -8.13 33.61 -5.10
C SER A 680 -6.74 33.89 -4.50
N ALA A 681 -5.79 32.95 -4.63
CA ALA A 681 -4.45 33.06 -4.10
C ALA A 681 -3.41 33.14 -5.22
N HIS A 682 -2.20 33.60 -4.91
CA HIS A 682 -1.06 33.58 -5.84
C HIS A 682 -0.57 32.13 -6.02
N SER A 683 -1.25 31.37 -6.86
CA SER A 683 -0.93 29.99 -7.20
C SER A 683 -0.33 29.89 -8.61
N SER A 684 0.46 28.85 -8.85
CA SER A 684 1.09 28.55 -10.15
C SER A 684 0.12 27.89 -11.15
N LEU A 685 -1.12 27.63 -10.72
CA LEU A 685 -2.10 26.82 -11.45
C LEU A 685 -2.68 27.60 -12.65
N THR A 686 -2.44 27.08 -13.85
CA THR A 686 -2.93 27.61 -15.13
C THR A 686 -4.06 26.76 -15.72
N GLU A 687 -4.12 25.47 -15.41
CA GLU A 687 -5.13 24.55 -15.95
C GLU A 687 -5.78 23.68 -14.87
N LEU A 688 -7.11 23.58 -14.89
CA LEU A 688 -7.89 22.82 -13.92
C LEU A 688 -9.00 22.01 -14.62
N TYR A 689 -9.03 20.70 -14.38
CA TYR A 689 -9.97 19.77 -15.00
C TYR A 689 -10.87 19.14 -13.93
N LEU A 690 -12.18 19.41 -14.00
CA LEU A 690 -13.17 19.05 -12.99
C LEU A 690 -14.37 18.25 -13.56
N GLN A 691 -14.27 17.71 -14.78
CA GLN A 691 -15.34 16.91 -15.39
C GLN A 691 -15.71 15.67 -14.54
N LEU A 692 -16.91 15.15 -14.75
CA LEU A 692 -17.49 13.99 -14.07
C LEU A 692 -17.54 14.18 -12.54
N ASN A 693 -17.89 15.38 -12.07
CA ASN A 693 -18.13 15.70 -10.66
C ASN A 693 -19.43 16.50 -10.49
N ASP A 694 -20.15 16.26 -9.39
CA ASP A 694 -21.45 16.91 -9.11
C ASP A 694 -21.28 18.25 -8.39
N LEU A 695 -20.63 19.20 -9.06
CA LEU A 695 -20.36 20.52 -8.48
C LEU A 695 -21.64 21.36 -8.32
N GLY A 696 -22.62 21.15 -9.21
CA GLY A 696 -23.85 21.92 -9.29
C GLY A 696 -23.65 23.42 -9.56
N ASP A 697 -24.78 24.09 -9.75
CA ASP A 697 -24.86 25.54 -9.97
C ASP A 697 -24.17 26.34 -8.85
N ASP A 698 -24.38 25.97 -7.58
CA ASP A 698 -23.83 26.68 -6.41
C ASP A 698 -22.31 26.50 -6.30
N GLY A 699 -21.79 25.31 -6.60
CA GLY A 699 -20.36 25.04 -6.63
C GLY A 699 -19.66 25.84 -7.74
N VAL A 700 -20.26 25.88 -8.93
CA VAL A 700 -19.69 26.66 -10.04
C VAL A 700 -19.74 28.16 -9.75
N ARG A 701 -20.78 28.70 -9.11
CA ARG A 701 -20.78 30.12 -8.67
C ARG A 701 -19.67 30.42 -7.65
N MET A 702 -19.37 29.52 -6.71
CA MET A 702 -18.19 29.67 -5.84
C MET A 702 -16.87 29.68 -6.64
N LEU A 703 -16.72 28.84 -7.68
CA LEU A 703 -15.55 28.91 -8.56
C LEU A 703 -15.48 30.26 -9.31
N CYS A 704 -16.61 30.78 -9.79
CA CYS A 704 -16.71 32.10 -10.43
C CYS A 704 -16.23 33.25 -9.53
N GLU A 705 -16.47 33.20 -8.22
CA GLU A 705 -15.91 34.17 -7.26
C GLU A 705 -14.38 34.15 -7.24
N GLY A 706 -13.77 32.95 -7.25
CA GLY A 706 -12.32 32.80 -7.32
C GLY A 706 -11.72 33.27 -8.65
N LEU A 707 -12.36 32.95 -9.78
CA LEU A 707 -11.94 33.35 -11.13
C LEU A 707 -12.02 34.86 -11.37
N ARG A 708 -12.86 35.59 -10.62
CA ARG A 708 -12.94 37.06 -10.66
C ARG A 708 -11.75 37.76 -10.01
N ASN A 709 -10.96 37.06 -9.21
CA ASN A 709 -9.86 37.66 -8.50
C ASN A 709 -8.72 38.01 -9.47
N PRO A 710 -8.21 39.27 -9.53
CA PRO A 710 -7.15 39.67 -10.44
C PRO A 710 -5.83 38.90 -10.28
N VAL A 711 -5.64 38.16 -9.19
CA VAL A 711 -4.46 37.32 -8.93
C VAL A 711 -4.58 35.90 -9.51
N CYS A 712 -5.74 35.55 -10.06
CA CYS A 712 -6.01 34.23 -10.62
C CYS A 712 -5.22 34.02 -11.91
N ASN A 713 -4.34 33.03 -11.92
CA ASN A 713 -3.50 32.68 -13.08
C ASN A 713 -4.14 31.63 -14.01
N LEU A 714 -5.38 31.20 -13.74
CA LEU A 714 -6.03 30.13 -14.50
C LEU A 714 -6.36 30.59 -15.92
N SER A 715 -5.86 29.86 -16.92
CA SER A 715 -6.14 30.05 -18.34
C SER A 715 -7.04 28.96 -18.93
N ILE A 716 -7.14 27.78 -18.32
CA ILE A 716 -8.03 26.71 -18.81
C ILE A 716 -8.82 26.11 -17.64
N LEU A 717 -10.14 26.04 -17.79
CA LEU A 717 -11.04 25.37 -16.87
C LEU A 717 -11.93 24.38 -17.64
N TRP A 718 -11.95 23.12 -17.24
CA TRP A 718 -12.87 22.13 -17.80
C TRP A 718 -13.96 21.74 -16.81
N LEU A 719 -15.21 21.80 -17.27
CA LEU A 719 -16.44 21.58 -16.50
C LEU A 719 -17.48 20.86 -17.37
N ASP A 720 -18.36 20.10 -16.72
CA ASP A 720 -19.54 19.53 -17.37
C ASP A 720 -20.62 20.61 -17.51
N LEU A 721 -20.57 21.40 -18.58
CA LEU A 721 -21.54 22.49 -18.80
C LEU A 721 -22.97 22.00 -19.09
N SER A 722 -23.18 20.70 -19.30
CA SER A 722 -24.49 20.11 -19.63
C SER A 722 -25.44 19.99 -18.44
N SER A 723 -24.92 19.99 -17.20
CA SER A 723 -25.69 19.89 -15.96
C SER A 723 -26.00 21.24 -15.30
N LEU A 724 -25.51 22.36 -15.87
CA LEU A 724 -25.63 23.70 -15.30
C LEU A 724 -26.82 24.48 -15.86
N SER A 725 -27.35 25.41 -15.07
CA SER A 725 -28.40 26.32 -15.53
C SER A 725 -27.89 27.33 -16.56
N ALA A 726 -28.78 27.78 -17.44
CA ALA A 726 -28.48 28.83 -18.42
C ALA A 726 -27.98 30.14 -17.77
N GLN A 727 -28.38 30.42 -16.52
CA GLN A 727 -27.89 31.57 -15.77
C GLN A 727 -26.41 31.43 -15.42
N VAL A 728 -25.99 30.27 -14.91
CA VAL A 728 -24.57 30.01 -14.58
C VAL A 728 -23.71 29.90 -15.85
N ILE A 729 -24.22 29.31 -16.93
CA ILE A 729 -23.53 29.30 -18.23
C ILE A 729 -23.32 30.73 -18.76
N THR A 730 -24.31 31.63 -18.59
CA THR A 730 -24.17 33.05 -18.95
C THR A 730 -23.13 33.75 -18.07
N GLU A 731 -23.11 33.44 -16.76
CA GLU A 731 -22.13 33.97 -15.82
C GLU A 731 -20.70 33.55 -16.19
N LEU A 732 -20.47 32.29 -16.57
CA LEU A 732 -19.20 31.76 -17.05
C LEU A 732 -18.72 32.46 -18.33
N ARG A 733 -19.59 32.62 -19.34
CA ARG A 733 -19.26 33.36 -20.57
C ARG A 733 -18.87 34.80 -20.28
N THR A 734 -19.56 35.45 -19.34
CA THR A 734 -19.24 36.82 -18.90
C THR A 734 -17.84 36.90 -18.23
N LEU A 735 -17.30 35.80 -17.71
CA LEU A 735 -15.93 35.74 -17.19
C LEU A 735 -14.89 35.57 -18.30
N GLU A 736 -15.15 34.73 -19.31
CA GLU A 736 -14.30 34.61 -20.50
C GLU A 736 -14.20 35.93 -21.27
N GLU A 737 -15.33 36.63 -21.44
CA GLU A 737 -15.37 37.97 -22.06
C GLU A 737 -14.52 39.01 -21.31
N LYS A 738 -14.48 38.93 -19.97
CA LYS A 738 -13.71 39.85 -19.11
C LYS A 738 -12.24 39.44 -18.97
N ASN A 739 -11.93 38.16 -19.14
CA ASN A 739 -10.57 37.62 -19.08
C ASN A 739 -10.30 36.77 -20.33
N PRO A 740 -9.88 37.38 -21.46
CA PRO A 740 -9.66 36.68 -22.74
C PRO A 740 -8.48 35.69 -22.74
N LYS A 741 -7.84 35.46 -21.58
CA LYS A 741 -6.86 34.38 -21.37
C LYS A 741 -7.50 33.12 -20.76
N LEU A 742 -8.70 33.22 -20.21
CA LEU A 742 -9.46 32.12 -19.62
C LEU A 742 -10.32 31.46 -20.70
N TYR A 743 -10.19 30.15 -20.82
CA TYR A 743 -10.98 29.30 -21.70
C TYR A 743 -11.73 28.26 -20.86
N ILE A 744 -13.05 28.24 -20.97
CA ILE A 744 -13.94 27.33 -20.26
C ILE A 744 -14.49 26.31 -21.27
N ARG A 745 -14.21 25.02 -21.04
CA ARG A 745 -14.52 23.95 -22.01
C ARG A 745 -15.31 22.79 -21.38
N SER A 746 -16.14 22.16 -22.19
CA SER A 746 -16.97 20.98 -21.82
C SER A 746 -16.88 19.81 -22.79
N ILE A 747 -15.95 19.84 -23.75
CA ILE A 747 -15.96 18.88 -24.86
C ILE A 747 -15.47 17.51 -24.38
N TRP A 748 -16.41 16.60 -24.13
CA TRP A 748 -16.13 15.19 -23.96
C TRP A 748 -15.77 14.59 -25.33
N MET A 749 -14.48 14.33 -25.57
CA MET A 749 -14.01 13.51 -26.69
C MET A 749 -13.19 12.34 -26.16
N PRO A 750 -13.68 11.10 -26.25
CA PRO A 750 -12.79 9.96 -26.44
C PRO A 750 -12.12 10.07 -27.83
N HIS A 751 -11.16 9.18 -28.13
CA HIS A 751 -10.58 8.97 -29.47
C HIS A 751 -10.02 10.19 -30.23
N MET A 752 -8.78 10.57 -29.88
CA MET A 752 -7.76 10.98 -30.85
C MET A 752 -6.53 10.09 -30.68
N MET A 753 -6.50 8.95 -31.37
CA MET A 753 -5.29 8.17 -31.66
C MET A 753 -5.20 7.95 -33.16
N VAL A 754 -3.98 8.06 -33.68
CA VAL A 754 -3.66 7.87 -35.11
C VAL A 754 -3.98 6.43 -35.52
N PRO A 755 -4.67 6.18 -36.65
CA PRO A 755 -4.86 4.82 -37.15
C PRO A 755 -3.48 4.25 -37.51
N THR A 756 -3.09 3.19 -36.82
CA THR A 756 -1.92 2.38 -37.21
C THR A 756 -2.45 1.18 -37.99
N GLU A 757 -2.05 1.06 -39.25
CA GLU A 757 -2.57 0.05 -40.16
C GLU A 757 -2.18 -1.38 -39.74
N ASN A 758 -3.04 -2.34 -40.08
CA ASN A 758 -2.77 -3.79 -40.15
C ASN A 758 -2.51 -4.56 -38.83
N MET A 759 -3.61 -5.00 -38.19
CA MET A 759 -3.65 -6.23 -37.37
C MET A 759 -5.02 -6.90 -37.57
N ASP A 760 -5.05 -8.22 -37.84
CA ASP A 760 -6.25 -8.94 -38.28
C ASP A 760 -7.36 -9.04 -37.21
N GLU A 761 -8.61 -8.77 -37.61
CA GLU A 761 -9.77 -8.62 -36.71
C GLU A 761 -10.25 -9.95 -36.07
N GLU A 762 -9.93 -11.09 -36.68
CA GLU A 762 -10.59 -12.37 -36.34
C GLU A 762 -10.05 -13.03 -35.06
N ALA A 763 -8.81 -12.72 -34.65
CA ALA A 763 -8.16 -13.31 -33.47
C ALA A 763 -8.59 -12.68 -32.12
N ILE A 764 -9.29 -11.54 -32.14
CA ILE A 764 -9.68 -10.79 -30.93
C ILE A 764 -11.09 -11.16 -30.45
N LEU A 765 -11.95 -11.63 -31.36
CA LEU A 765 -13.38 -11.84 -31.12
C LEU A 765 -13.71 -13.00 -30.15
N THR A 766 -12.81 -13.99 -30.03
CA THR A 766 -12.98 -15.18 -29.19
C THR A 766 -12.65 -14.90 -27.72
N THR A 767 -11.56 -14.18 -27.44
CA THR A 767 -11.07 -13.92 -26.07
C THR A 767 -12.00 -12.99 -25.28
N PHE A 768 -12.62 -12.01 -25.93
CA PHE A 768 -13.50 -11.02 -25.28
C PHE A 768 -14.90 -11.54 -24.94
N LYS A 769 -15.43 -12.54 -25.66
CA LYS A 769 -16.70 -13.19 -25.28
C LYS A 769 -16.59 -13.95 -23.96
N GLN A 770 -15.41 -14.49 -23.65
CA GLN A 770 -15.13 -15.31 -22.47
C GLN A 770 -14.73 -14.51 -21.19
N GLN A 771 -14.86 -13.19 -21.20
CA GLN A 771 -14.75 -12.33 -19.99
C GLN A 771 -16.05 -11.57 -19.68
N ARG A 772 -17.04 -11.56 -20.58
CA ARG A 772 -18.29 -10.80 -20.41
C ARG A 772 -19.45 -11.57 -19.75
N GLN A 773 -19.28 -12.86 -19.43
CA GLN A 773 -20.33 -13.68 -18.80
C GLN A 773 -20.28 -13.72 -17.26
N GLU A 774 -19.25 -13.16 -16.62
CA GLU A 774 -18.96 -13.39 -15.18
C GLU A 774 -19.09 -12.15 -14.28
N SER A 775 -19.66 -11.04 -14.78
CA SER A 775 -19.86 -9.81 -14.00
C SER A 775 -21.29 -9.60 -13.50
N GLY A 776 -22.18 -10.58 -13.64
CA GLY A 776 -23.63 -10.43 -13.36
C GLY A 776 -24.05 -10.51 -11.89
N ASP A 777 -23.30 -11.22 -11.05
CA ASP A 777 -23.77 -11.68 -9.72
C ASP A 777 -22.88 -11.25 -8.54
N LYS A 778 -22.11 -10.15 -8.66
CA LYS A 778 -21.33 -9.62 -7.51
C LYS A 778 -22.20 -8.72 -6.62
N PRO A 779 -22.35 -9.00 -5.31
CA PRO A 779 -22.83 -8.00 -4.37
C PRO A 779 -21.77 -6.90 -4.21
N MET A 780 -22.14 -5.66 -4.52
CA MET A 780 -21.28 -4.49 -4.39
C MET A 780 -21.23 -4.00 -2.93
N GLU A 781 -20.33 -3.06 -2.61
CA GLU A 781 -20.06 -2.63 -1.23
C GLU A 781 -21.33 -2.20 -0.46
N ILE A 782 -21.37 -2.61 0.82
CA ILE A 782 -22.51 -2.44 1.72
C ILE A 782 -22.68 -0.96 2.08
N LEU A 783 -23.81 -0.35 1.69
CA LEU A 783 -24.25 0.93 2.25
C LEU A 783 -24.44 0.79 3.76
N GLY A 784 -23.88 1.67 4.59
CA GLY A 784 -23.95 1.46 6.04
C GLY A 784 -23.31 2.52 6.94
N THR A 785 -22.87 3.64 6.38
CA THR A 785 -22.32 4.77 7.13
C THR A 785 -23.17 6.01 6.93
N GLU A 786 -23.11 6.96 7.86
CA GLU A 786 -23.83 8.24 7.72
C GLU A 786 -23.36 9.06 6.50
N GLU A 787 -22.24 8.71 5.85
CA GLU A 787 -21.67 9.41 4.69
C GLU A 787 -22.07 8.81 3.32
N ASP A 788 -22.91 7.77 3.26
CA ASP A 788 -23.23 7.07 2.00
C ASP A 788 -24.19 7.82 1.07
N PHE A 789 -25.10 8.64 1.61
CA PHE A 789 -25.98 9.53 0.83
C PHE A 789 -25.72 10.99 1.19
N TRP A 790 -25.73 11.87 0.20
CA TRP A 790 -25.49 13.31 0.34
C TRP A 790 -26.65 14.10 -0.25
N GLY A 791 -27.29 14.93 0.59
CA GLY A 791 -28.35 15.85 0.19
C GLY A 791 -27.93 17.32 0.24
N PRO A 792 -28.88 18.24 0.01
CA PRO A 792 -28.60 19.69 -0.06
C PRO A 792 -28.00 20.26 1.23
N THR A 793 -28.33 19.65 2.38
CA THR A 793 -27.87 20.06 3.71
C THR A 793 -26.72 19.22 4.27
N GLY A 794 -26.17 18.29 3.48
CA GLY A 794 -25.06 17.41 3.88
C GLY A 794 -25.43 15.92 3.93
N PRO A 795 -24.69 15.11 4.71
CA PRO A 795 -24.86 13.66 4.75
C PRO A 795 -26.24 13.24 5.27
N VAL A 796 -26.71 12.08 4.79
CA VAL A 796 -28.02 11.50 5.09
C VAL A 796 -27.82 10.06 5.58
N ALA A 797 -28.36 9.77 6.76
CA ALA A 797 -28.26 8.45 7.37
C ALA A 797 -28.95 7.38 6.50
N THR A 798 -28.25 6.27 6.30
CA THR A 798 -28.74 5.08 5.58
C THR A 798 -28.90 3.93 6.58
N GLU A 799 -30.12 3.38 6.68
CA GLU A 799 -30.46 2.24 7.55
C GLU A 799 -30.39 0.94 6.74
N LEU A 800 -29.63 -0.06 7.22
CA LEU A 800 -29.70 -1.42 6.69
C LEU A 800 -30.90 -2.14 7.32
N VAL A 801 -31.94 -2.41 6.53
CA VAL A 801 -33.20 -3.02 7.00
C VAL A 801 -33.13 -4.55 6.98
N ASP A 802 -32.56 -5.13 5.91
CA ASP A 802 -32.38 -6.59 5.78
C ASP A 802 -31.03 -6.90 5.11
N ARG A 803 -30.13 -7.52 5.89
CA ARG A 803 -28.78 -7.90 5.44
C ARG A 803 -28.74 -9.11 4.51
N VAL A 804 -29.78 -9.94 4.50
CA VAL A 804 -29.88 -11.10 3.59
C VAL A 804 -30.37 -10.65 2.22
N ARG A 805 -31.22 -9.62 2.17
CA ARG A 805 -31.75 -9.02 0.92
C ARG A 805 -30.90 -7.86 0.37
N ASN A 806 -29.93 -7.36 1.12
CA ASN A 806 -29.28 -6.06 0.84
C ASN A 806 -30.33 -4.94 0.65
N LEU A 807 -31.31 -4.90 1.57
CA LEU A 807 -32.36 -3.89 1.59
C LEU A 807 -31.95 -2.73 2.52
N TYR A 808 -31.87 -1.55 1.94
CA TYR A 808 -31.53 -0.30 2.62
C TYR A 808 -32.71 0.65 2.63
N ARG A 809 -32.79 1.50 3.66
CA ARG A 809 -33.76 2.58 3.78
C ARG A 809 -33.05 3.90 4.00
N VAL A 810 -33.40 4.90 3.21
CA VAL A 810 -32.81 6.24 3.25
C VAL A 810 -33.92 7.25 3.51
N GLN A 811 -33.80 8.07 4.56
CA GLN A 811 -34.73 9.16 4.82
C GLN A 811 -34.19 10.46 4.22
N LEU A 812 -34.78 10.90 3.11
CA LEU A 812 -34.46 12.16 2.46
C LEU A 812 -35.29 13.27 3.14
N PRO A 813 -34.70 14.18 3.94
CA PRO A 813 -35.46 15.01 4.89
C PRO A 813 -36.19 16.22 4.27
N MET A 814 -35.95 16.56 3.00
CA MET A 814 -36.56 17.71 2.32
C MET A 814 -36.55 17.54 0.79
N ALA A 815 -37.10 18.53 0.08
CA ALA A 815 -36.98 18.61 -1.36
C ALA A 815 -35.52 18.88 -1.78
N GLY A 816 -35.05 18.25 -2.87
CA GLY A 816 -33.73 18.50 -3.44
C GLY A 816 -33.11 17.30 -4.16
N SER A 817 -31.85 17.45 -4.53
CA SER A 817 -31.00 16.40 -5.11
C SER A 817 -30.27 15.62 -4.01
N TYR A 818 -30.26 14.29 -4.13
CA TYR A 818 -29.61 13.37 -3.20
C TYR A 818 -28.76 12.36 -3.95
N HIS A 819 -27.45 12.35 -3.72
CA HIS A 819 -26.48 11.52 -4.44
C HIS A 819 -25.84 10.48 -3.52
N CYS A 820 -25.62 9.26 -4.02
CA CYS A 820 -24.92 8.19 -3.34
C CYS A 820 -23.57 7.89 -4.02
N PRO A 821 -22.43 8.39 -3.50
CA PRO A 821 -21.13 8.27 -4.17
C PRO A 821 -20.65 6.82 -4.38
N SER A 822 -20.97 5.92 -3.45
CA SER A 822 -20.59 4.50 -3.50
C SER A 822 -21.32 3.70 -4.57
N THR A 823 -22.52 4.14 -4.99
CA THR A 823 -23.36 3.43 -5.99
C THR A 823 -23.55 4.21 -7.28
N GLY A 824 -23.30 5.52 -7.29
CA GLY A 824 -23.63 6.41 -8.42
C GLY A 824 -25.13 6.66 -8.61
N LEU A 825 -25.98 6.27 -7.65
CA LEU A 825 -27.41 6.60 -7.67
C LEU A 825 -27.63 8.08 -7.32
N HIS A 826 -28.48 8.77 -8.07
CA HIS A 826 -28.90 10.14 -7.77
C HIS A 826 -30.42 10.29 -7.88
N PHE A 827 -31.03 10.90 -6.87
CA PHE A 827 -32.47 11.09 -6.71
C PHE A 827 -32.80 12.57 -6.66
N VAL A 828 -33.84 13.00 -7.36
CA VAL A 828 -34.40 14.35 -7.24
C VAL A 828 -35.80 14.23 -6.67
N VAL A 829 -36.01 14.77 -5.47
CA VAL A 829 -37.26 14.63 -4.72
C VAL A 829 -37.93 15.97 -4.42
N THR A 830 -39.27 15.97 -4.43
CA THR A 830 -40.11 17.19 -4.32
C THR A 830 -40.49 17.55 -2.89
N ARG A 831 -40.29 16.61 -1.94
CA ARG A 831 -40.60 16.73 -0.52
C ARG A 831 -39.79 15.72 0.29
N ALA A 832 -39.85 15.81 1.60
CA ALA A 832 -39.31 14.78 2.49
C ALA A 832 -39.92 13.41 2.15
N VAL A 833 -39.09 12.38 2.01
CA VAL A 833 -39.51 11.04 1.59
C VAL A 833 -38.57 9.97 2.14
N THR A 834 -39.12 8.80 2.46
CA THR A 834 -38.35 7.59 2.73
C THR A 834 -38.26 6.77 1.45
N ILE A 835 -37.05 6.39 1.04
CA ILE A 835 -36.79 5.50 -0.10
C ILE A 835 -36.22 4.18 0.43
N GLU A 836 -36.69 3.06 -0.08
CA GLU A 836 -36.08 1.75 0.12
C GLU A 836 -35.39 1.29 -1.17
N ILE A 837 -34.20 0.70 -1.05
CA ILE A 837 -33.33 0.28 -2.15
C ILE A 837 -32.87 -1.15 -1.87
N GLU A 838 -33.27 -2.11 -2.70
CA GLU A 838 -32.88 -3.52 -2.63
C GLU A 838 -31.94 -3.85 -3.80
N PHE A 839 -30.78 -4.45 -3.53
CA PHE A 839 -29.84 -4.89 -4.56
C PHE A 839 -30.23 -6.30 -5.03
N CYS A 840 -30.90 -6.37 -6.18
CA CYS A 840 -31.47 -7.60 -6.70
C CYS A 840 -30.47 -8.38 -7.58
N ALA A 841 -30.50 -9.70 -7.48
CA ALA A 841 -29.83 -10.58 -8.45
C ALA A 841 -30.66 -10.66 -9.75
N TRP A 842 -30.00 -10.56 -10.90
CA TRP A 842 -30.65 -10.60 -12.21
C TRP A 842 -31.42 -11.92 -12.45
N SER A 843 -30.95 -13.03 -11.89
CA SER A 843 -31.59 -14.35 -11.94
C SER A 843 -33.06 -14.35 -11.49
N GLN A 844 -33.46 -13.50 -10.54
CA GLN A 844 -34.84 -13.45 -10.04
C GLN A 844 -35.86 -12.87 -11.06
N PHE A 845 -35.37 -12.14 -12.07
CA PHE A 845 -36.18 -11.40 -13.04
C PHE A 845 -36.02 -11.90 -14.48
N LEU A 846 -34.86 -12.47 -14.83
CA LEU A 846 -34.60 -13.03 -16.17
C LEU A 846 -35.50 -14.23 -16.50
N ASP A 847 -35.76 -15.11 -15.53
CA ASP A 847 -36.63 -16.29 -15.72
C ASP A 847 -38.08 -15.94 -16.10
N LYS A 848 -38.50 -14.69 -15.87
CA LYS A 848 -39.86 -14.21 -16.17
C LYS A 848 -39.96 -13.45 -17.50
N THR A 849 -38.84 -13.15 -18.17
CA THR A 849 -38.82 -12.30 -19.36
C THR A 849 -37.78 -12.78 -20.36
N PRO A 850 -38.16 -13.42 -21.50
CA PRO A 850 -37.19 -13.91 -22.48
C PRO A 850 -36.50 -12.73 -23.18
N LEU A 851 -35.23 -12.47 -22.84
CA LEU A 851 -34.42 -11.48 -23.56
C LEU A 851 -34.20 -11.96 -25.01
N GLN A 852 -34.54 -11.10 -25.98
CA GLN A 852 -34.11 -11.31 -27.36
C GLN A 852 -32.58 -11.17 -27.44
N GLN A 853 -31.94 -12.02 -28.27
CA GLN A 853 -30.50 -12.30 -28.34
C GLN A 853 -29.56 -11.09 -28.52
N SER A 854 -30.08 -9.89 -28.75
CA SER A 854 -29.33 -8.64 -28.94
C SER A 854 -29.13 -7.79 -27.67
N HIS A 855 -29.71 -8.17 -26.52
CA HIS A 855 -29.67 -7.36 -25.30
C HIS A 855 -28.62 -7.89 -24.31
N MET A 856 -27.71 -7.02 -23.86
CA MET A 856 -26.71 -7.32 -22.84
C MET A 856 -27.05 -6.56 -21.55
N VAL A 857 -26.92 -7.22 -20.40
CA VAL A 857 -27.05 -6.59 -19.08
C VAL A 857 -25.82 -5.73 -18.80
N VAL A 858 -26.01 -4.46 -18.43
CA VAL A 858 -24.92 -3.50 -18.19
C VAL A 858 -25.15 -2.73 -16.88
N GLY A 859 -25.02 -3.41 -15.75
CA GLY A 859 -25.07 -2.80 -14.41
C GLY A 859 -25.83 -3.64 -13.36
N PRO A 860 -25.76 -3.23 -12.07
CA PRO A 860 -26.57 -3.83 -11.01
C PRO A 860 -28.07 -3.56 -11.19
N LEU A 861 -28.90 -4.48 -10.72
CA LEU A 861 -30.36 -4.34 -10.70
C LEU A 861 -30.81 -3.81 -9.32
N PHE A 862 -31.63 -2.77 -9.32
CA PHE A 862 -32.17 -2.16 -8.11
C PHE A 862 -33.70 -2.27 -8.09
N ASP A 863 -34.28 -2.76 -7.00
CA ASP A 863 -35.69 -2.50 -6.67
C ASP A 863 -35.74 -1.28 -5.76
N ILE A 864 -36.38 -0.21 -6.24
CA ILE A 864 -36.42 1.11 -5.59
C ILE A 864 -37.88 1.44 -5.29
N LYS A 865 -38.21 1.53 -4.00
CA LYS A 865 -39.55 1.85 -3.50
C LYS A 865 -39.56 3.22 -2.87
N ALA A 866 -40.48 4.08 -3.29
CA ALA A 866 -40.67 5.42 -2.74
C ALA A 866 -42.15 5.83 -2.79
N GLU A 867 -42.55 6.82 -1.99
CA GLU A 867 -43.91 7.37 -2.09
C GLU A 867 -44.20 7.92 -3.50
N GLN A 868 -45.42 7.63 -3.98
CA GLN A 868 -45.87 8.08 -5.29
C GLN A 868 -45.87 9.62 -5.39
N GLY A 869 -45.19 10.14 -6.43
CA GLY A 869 -45.06 11.58 -6.68
C GLY A 869 -44.02 12.31 -5.82
N ALA A 870 -43.36 11.63 -4.87
CA ALA A 870 -42.31 12.25 -4.05
C ALA A 870 -40.94 12.27 -4.77
N VAL A 871 -40.65 11.26 -5.58
CA VAL A 871 -39.45 11.20 -6.44
C VAL A 871 -39.81 11.66 -7.85
N THR A 872 -39.14 12.72 -8.31
CA THR A 872 -39.33 13.33 -9.64
C THR A 872 -38.37 12.78 -10.70
N ALA A 873 -37.16 12.39 -10.30
CA ALA A 873 -36.19 11.73 -11.18
C ALA A 873 -35.29 10.79 -10.38
N VAL A 874 -34.86 9.71 -11.03
CA VAL A 874 -33.79 8.82 -10.57
C VAL A 874 -32.79 8.69 -11.72
N TYR A 875 -31.52 8.93 -11.42
CA TYR A 875 -30.39 8.74 -12.32
C TYR A 875 -29.61 7.53 -11.83
N LEU A 876 -29.34 6.61 -12.75
CA LEU A 876 -28.66 5.35 -12.46
C LEU A 876 -27.18 5.43 -12.89
N PRO A 877 -26.27 4.68 -12.25
CA PRO A 877 -24.88 4.59 -12.67
C PRO A 877 -24.77 3.95 -14.07
N HIS A 878 -24.53 4.77 -15.09
CA HIS A 878 -24.33 4.29 -16.46
C HIS A 878 -22.84 4.11 -16.78
N PHE A 879 -22.43 2.88 -17.12
CA PHE A 879 -21.09 2.58 -17.62
C PHE A 879 -21.06 2.69 -19.14
N VAL A 880 -20.21 3.58 -19.67
CA VAL A 880 -19.94 3.63 -21.12
C VAL A 880 -18.73 2.77 -21.43
N SER A 881 -18.92 1.73 -22.24
CA SER A 881 -17.83 1.05 -22.95
C SER A 881 -18.20 0.99 -24.44
N LEU A 882 -17.55 1.84 -25.23
CA LEU A 882 -17.61 1.81 -26.68
C LEU A 882 -16.24 1.41 -27.21
N LYS A 883 -16.13 0.15 -27.61
CA LYS A 883 -15.25 -0.26 -28.70
C LYS A 883 -16.16 -0.66 -29.86
N ASP A 884 -15.63 -0.45 -31.05
CA ASP A 884 -16.22 -0.72 -32.35
C ASP A 884 -17.22 0.36 -32.81
N THR A 885 -17.19 0.58 -34.13
CA THR A 885 -17.77 1.72 -34.85
C THR A 885 -19.29 1.67 -34.98
N GLU A 886 -19.90 2.84 -35.18
CA GLU A 886 -21.31 3.07 -35.57
C GLU A 886 -22.42 3.02 -34.50
N ALA A 887 -22.16 2.68 -33.24
CA ALA A 887 -23.18 2.81 -32.18
C ALA A 887 -23.43 4.30 -31.83
N SER A 888 -24.58 4.86 -32.23
CA SER A 888 -24.96 6.23 -31.90
C SER A 888 -25.41 6.35 -30.43
N THR A 889 -25.22 7.52 -29.82
CA THR A 889 -25.73 7.82 -28.47
C THR A 889 -27.26 7.78 -28.34
N PHE A 890 -28.00 7.63 -29.44
CA PHE A 890 -29.47 7.59 -29.47
C PHE A 890 -30.07 6.16 -29.36
N ASP A 891 -29.23 5.12 -29.30
CA ASP A 891 -29.66 3.71 -29.38
C ASP A 891 -29.66 2.96 -28.03
N PHE A 892 -29.13 3.57 -26.96
CA PHE A 892 -29.28 3.01 -25.62
C PHE A 892 -30.74 3.02 -25.16
N LYS A 893 -31.16 1.98 -24.46
CA LYS A 893 -32.51 1.87 -23.87
C LYS A 893 -32.42 1.41 -22.42
N VAL A 894 -32.77 2.30 -21.50
CA VAL A 894 -32.91 1.95 -20.08
C VAL A 894 -34.27 1.28 -19.90
N THR A 895 -34.27 0.02 -19.46
CA THR A 895 -35.50 -0.76 -19.29
C THR A 895 -36.00 -0.65 -17.85
N HIS A 896 -37.08 0.11 -17.63
CA HIS A 896 -37.78 0.13 -16.34
C HIS A 896 -38.78 -1.03 -16.27
N PHE A 897 -38.63 -1.89 -15.27
CA PHE A 897 -39.59 -2.94 -14.95
C PHE A 897 -40.57 -2.41 -13.89
N GLN A 898 -41.88 -2.44 -14.19
CA GLN A 898 -42.96 -2.13 -13.25
C GLN A 898 -43.89 -3.35 -13.12
N GLU A 899 -44.77 -3.37 -12.10
CA GLU A 899 -45.77 -4.44 -11.89
C GLU A 899 -46.71 -4.69 -13.08
N HIS A 900 -46.72 -3.81 -14.09
CA HIS A 900 -47.57 -3.91 -15.28
C HIS A 900 -46.77 -4.08 -16.59
N GLY A 901 -45.47 -4.39 -16.51
CA GLY A 901 -44.60 -4.68 -17.64
C GLY A 901 -43.36 -3.77 -17.75
N SER A 902 -42.56 -4.00 -18.79
CA SER A 902 -41.36 -3.22 -19.08
C SER A 902 -41.65 -1.98 -19.93
N ARG A 903 -41.10 -0.83 -19.54
CA ARG A 903 -41.02 0.39 -20.36
C ARG A 903 -39.57 0.70 -20.71
N ASN A 904 -39.31 0.89 -22.00
CA ASN A 904 -38.03 1.41 -22.48
C ASN A 904 -38.04 2.94 -22.44
N ALA A 905 -37.14 3.52 -21.66
CA ALA A 905 -36.71 4.90 -21.84
C ALA A 905 -35.54 4.95 -22.85
N ARG A 906 -35.47 6.03 -23.63
CA ARG A 906 -34.32 6.39 -24.47
C ARG A 906 -33.40 7.32 -23.70
#